data_AF-A0A2A2TDU8-F1
#
_entry.id   AF-A0A2A2TDU8-F1
#
_cell.length_a   1.000
_cell.length_b   1.000
_cell.length_c   1.000
_cell.angle_alpha   90.00
_cell.angle_beta   90.00
_cell.angle_gamma   90.00
#
_symmetry.space_group_name_H-M   'P 1'
#
loop_
_entity.id
_entity.type
_entity.pdbx_description
1 polymer ?
#
loop_
_entity_poly.entity_id
_entity_poly.type
_entity_poly.pdbx_seq_one_letter_code
_entity_poly.pdbx_strand_id
1 'polypeptide(L)'
;MVFNSADKLDTKQYLNKGLNISATNQNNPLEMSNINGGSSHSAIINDAMQEAQVSLQRFAASSDFAASMDKVFGTAWDVKTVSKLQQTWLQGSFADLPQIKISGDLDIIGANGAYATKTDTIYLSQGFVEQNARNIGEIKSVLLEEIGHAVDFRINQEDAAGDEGGIFQRVVQGITISDGELRNLRNENDFASVVIDGKRLFVEMNTQYGTYSPNVSKEFITKVADISKRLSIVPEYLMAVMGFETGGTYSPSIRNGAGSGATGLIQFMPSTAKSLGTSTDALAKMSAIQQLDYVEKYFKPYAGRLTTLEDTYMAVLYPAAIGKGNEFNLFISGTTAYKQNIGLDINKDGRVTTAEATSKTRNYLPTANLFNTGTVVETSYFQTAIASSPGFTKANGGWTNNNDYPRMVADINGDGKADIVGFGESKVLISLGNGNGTFQTAIASSPGFTKANGGWTNNNDYPRMVADINGDGKADIVGFGESKVFTSLRNPTVSAAGYYRELSSLTDNNWDLESGDDTRFDGNLSNEESQDSIKQIYRDISTAILGSPRTMNAGYLYDTSYKQVIGKSHSGIDMRASAGDSVQAATNGKVLWTDSTNASTNGYFVAVEDTNGRVWVYGHLQSLDKWKKDDPVKVGDRIGTVGNQLGINAHFHLAVGTKAGGGSVAGGTEDKVKNATVSPLQAYWEWKNKN
;
A
#
# COMPACT_ATOMS: atom_id res chain seq x y z
N MET A 1 35.42 1.67 14.28
CA MET A 1 36.12 0.48 13.75
C MET A 1 35.34 0.04 12.53
N VAL A 2 35.96 0.08 11.36
CA VAL A 2 35.36 -0.42 10.11
C VAL A 2 35.61 -1.92 10.08
N PHE A 3 34.56 -2.73 10.12
CA PHE A 3 34.67 -4.18 9.93
C PHE A 3 34.37 -4.53 8.47
N ASN A 4 35.28 -5.29 7.86
CA ASN A 4 35.27 -5.66 6.46
C ASN A 4 34.57 -7.02 6.28
N SER A 5 34.02 -7.28 5.09
CA SER A 5 33.15 -8.43 4.74
C SER A 5 33.83 -9.82 4.73
N ALA A 6 35.01 -9.98 5.33
CA ALA A 6 35.84 -11.18 5.25
C ALA A 6 35.81 -12.10 6.49
N ASP A 7 35.11 -11.73 7.57
CA ASP A 7 35.08 -12.52 8.82
C ASP A 7 33.90 -13.51 8.92
N LYS A 8 33.31 -13.95 7.78
CA LYS A 8 32.35 -15.07 7.79
C LYS A 8 33.13 -16.38 8.06
N LEU A 9 32.88 -16.98 9.23
CA LEU A 9 33.52 -18.16 9.82
C LEU A 9 33.91 -19.28 8.82
N ASP A 10 35.14 -19.79 8.96
CA ASP A 10 35.63 -21.00 8.30
C ASP A 10 34.91 -22.25 8.84
N THR A 11 33.98 -22.78 8.05
CA THR A 11 33.16 -23.96 8.35
C THR A 11 33.93 -25.29 8.34
N LYS A 12 35.21 -25.31 7.93
CA LYS A 12 35.99 -26.56 7.82
C LYS A 12 36.38 -27.18 9.15
N GLN A 13 36.34 -26.44 10.26
CA GLN A 13 36.77 -26.97 11.56
C GLN A 13 35.74 -27.94 12.20
N TYR A 14 34.48 -27.93 11.76
CA TYR A 14 33.39 -28.69 12.38
C TYR A 14 32.96 -29.94 11.59
N LEU A 15 33.36 -30.08 10.32
CA LEU A 15 33.09 -31.28 9.50
C LEU A 15 33.90 -32.53 9.92
N ASN A 16 34.93 -32.37 10.77
CA ASN A 16 35.85 -33.45 11.14
C ASN A 16 35.45 -34.28 12.39
N LYS A 17 34.27 -34.03 12.99
CA LYS A 17 33.67 -34.98 13.94
C LYS A 17 32.48 -35.64 13.27
N GLY A 18 32.74 -36.78 12.62
CA GLY A 18 31.75 -37.55 11.89
C GLY A 18 30.47 -37.78 12.71
N LEU A 19 29.42 -37.06 12.36
CA LEU A 19 28.06 -37.34 12.82
C LEU A 19 27.49 -38.41 11.90
N ASN A 20 27.51 -39.63 12.42
CA ASN A 20 26.90 -40.79 11.80
C ASN A 20 25.38 -40.68 12.01
N ILE A 21 24.66 -40.12 11.05
CA ILE A 21 23.20 -39.98 11.12
C ILE A 21 22.58 -41.26 10.58
N SER A 22 22.60 -42.33 11.38
CA SER A 22 21.74 -43.49 11.15
C SER A 22 20.35 -43.23 11.72
N ALA A 23 19.34 -43.67 10.98
CA ALA A 23 17.92 -43.61 11.32
C ALA A 23 17.61 -43.99 12.78
N THR A 24 16.55 -43.38 13.30
CA THR A 24 15.90 -43.59 14.62
C THR A 24 16.71 -43.19 15.85
N ASN A 25 16.52 -41.96 16.33
CA ASN A 25 16.78 -41.61 17.72
C ASN A 25 15.47 -41.14 18.37
N GLN A 26 14.73 -42.08 18.93
CA GLN A 26 13.49 -41.86 19.68
C GLN A 26 13.71 -41.40 21.14
N ASN A 27 14.92 -40.99 21.56
CA ASN A 27 15.22 -40.83 22.99
C ASN A 27 15.93 -39.52 23.38
N ASN A 28 15.71 -38.41 22.67
CA ASN A 28 16.07 -37.10 23.23
C ASN A 28 14.76 -36.35 23.53
N PRO A 29 14.45 -36.03 24.80
CA PRO A 29 13.24 -35.28 25.10
C PRO A 29 13.43 -33.86 24.59
N LEU A 30 12.85 -33.57 23.43
CA LEU A 30 12.73 -32.23 22.87
C LEU A 30 11.99 -31.35 23.90
N GLU A 31 12.47 -30.13 24.13
CA GLU A 31 11.91 -29.22 25.14
C GLU A 31 10.49 -28.78 24.72
N MET A 32 9.46 -29.22 25.46
CA MET A 32 8.03 -29.06 25.11
C MET A 32 7.26 -28.18 26.10
N SER A 33 7.78 -26.99 26.45
CA SER A 33 7.14 -26.12 27.46
C SER A 33 6.20 -25.04 26.90
N ASN A 34 6.00 -24.97 25.58
CA ASN A 34 5.48 -23.76 24.91
C ASN A 34 4.03 -23.84 24.37
N ILE A 35 3.23 -24.87 24.70
CA ILE A 35 1.91 -25.09 24.06
C ILE A 35 0.77 -25.07 25.09
N ASN A 36 -0.21 -24.18 24.86
CA ASN A 36 -1.46 -24.12 25.64
C ASN A 36 -2.67 -24.43 24.72
N GLY A 37 -3.33 -25.57 24.93
CA GLY A 37 -4.52 -26.03 24.18
C GLY A 37 -5.11 -27.35 24.72
N GLY A 38 -6.35 -27.69 24.34
CA GLY A 38 -7.02 -28.94 24.74
C GLY A 38 -6.24 -30.20 24.33
N SER A 39 -6.48 -31.33 25.02
CA SER A 39 -5.56 -32.50 25.00
C SER A 39 -5.34 -33.15 23.62
N SER A 40 -6.24 -32.98 22.64
CA SER A 40 -6.08 -33.52 21.28
C SER A 40 -5.29 -32.63 20.34
N HIS A 41 -5.52 -31.31 20.33
CA HIS A 41 -4.81 -30.37 19.46
C HIS A 41 -3.35 -30.21 19.86
N SER A 42 -3.07 -30.22 21.18
CA SER A 42 -1.71 -30.13 21.71
C SER A 42 -0.82 -31.28 21.24
N ALA A 43 -1.35 -32.50 21.07
CA ALA A 43 -0.58 -33.63 20.56
C ALA A 43 -0.18 -33.47 19.08
N ILE A 44 -1.10 -32.99 18.24
CA ILE A 44 -0.85 -32.76 16.81
C ILE A 44 0.20 -31.66 16.61
N ILE A 45 0.09 -30.57 17.35
CA ILE A 45 1.04 -29.46 17.30
C ILE A 45 2.42 -29.89 17.83
N ASN A 46 2.46 -30.72 18.88
CA ASN A 46 3.71 -31.30 19.37
C ASN A 46 4.43 -32.08 18.28
N ASP A 47 3.73 -32.97 17.57
CA ASP A 47 4.34 -33.78 16.50
C ASP A 47 4.86 -32.90 15.37
N ALA A 48 4.06 -31.92 14.92
CA ALA A 48 4.49 -30.97 13.89
C ALA A 48 5.70 -30.12 14.33
N MET A 49 5.74 -29.69 15.60
CA MET A 49 6.84 -28.91 16.16
C MET A 49 8.13 -29.74 16.28
N GLN A 50 8.03 -31.02 16.65
CA GLN A 50 9.20 -31.91 16.66
C GLN A 50 9.80 -32.05 15.26
N GLU A 51 8.97 -32.20 14.23
CA GLU A 51 9.45 -32.23 12.84
C GLU A 51 10.06 -30.87 12.41
N ALA A 52 9.47 -29.75 12.80
CA ALA A 52 10.01 -28.43 12.52
C ALA A 52 11.40 -28.24 13.15
N GLN A 53 11.58 -28.64 14.42
CA GLN A 53 12.87 -28.63 15.13
C GLN A 53 13.92 -29.48 14.43
N VAL A 54 13.56 -30.68 13.94
CA VAL A 54 14.46 -31.52 13.15
C VAL A 54 14.88 -30.83 11.84
N SER A 55 13.97 -30.15 11.15
CA SER A 55 14.31 -29.38 9.94
C SER A 55 15.25 -28.21 10.26
N LEU A 56 15.00 -27.46 11.34
CA LEU A 56 15.87 -26.37 11.79
C LEU A 56 17.28 -26.86 12.15
N GLN A 57 17.40 -28.01 12.82
CA GLN A 57 18.71 -28.60 13.15
C GLN A 57 19.48 -29.01 11.89
N ARG A 58 18.79 -29.60 10.90
CA ARG A 58 19.41 -29.94 9.60
C ARG A 58 19.85 -28.70 8.85
N PHE A 59 19.01 -27.66 8.84
CA PHE A 59 19.33 -26.37 8.22
C PHE A 59 20.57 -25.73 8.88
N ALA A 60 20.64 -25.72 10.22
CA ALA A 60 21.79 -25.21 10.96
C ALA A 60 23.10 -25.96 10.66
N ALA A 61 23.01 -27.25 10.35
CA ALA A 61 24.14 -28.11 9.96
C ALA A 61 24.53 -28.00 8.47
N SER A 62 23.76 -27.27 7.65
CA SER A 62 24.03 -27.15 6.22
C SER A 62 25.29 -26.33 5.95
N SER A 63 26.04 -26.69 4.90
CA SER A 63 27.20 -25.93 4.44
C SER A 63 26.84 -24.53 3.95
N ASP A 64 25.59 -24.37 3.50
CA ASP A 64 25.09 -23.17 2.84
C ASP A 64 24.25 -22.30 3.80
N PHE A 65 24.31 -22.57 5.12
CA PHE A 65 23.53 -21.87 6.13
C PHE A 65 23.63 -20.34 5.99
N ALA A 66 24.85 -19.79 5.94
CA ALA A 66 25.04 -18.35 5.85
C ALA A 66 24.53 -17.74 4.53
N ALA A 67 24.70 -18.44 3.41
CA ALA A 67 24.18 -18.00 2.12
C ALA A 67 22.64 -18.08 2.06
N SER A 68 22.08 -19.06 2.77
CA SER A 68 20.63 -19.21 2.92
C SER A 68 20.04 -18.13 3.81
N MET A 69 20.72 -17.76 4.91
CA MET A 69 20.35 -16.60 5.73
C MET A 69 20.41 -15.31 4.92
N ASP A 70 21.46 -15.11 4.11
CA ASP A 70 21.55 -13.96 3.18
C ASP A 70 20.39 -13.93 2.17
N LYS A 71 19.94 -15.10 1.70
CA LYS A 71 18.85 -15.25 0.74
C LYS A 71 17.49 -14.92 1.35
N VAL A 72 17.27 -15.34 2.59
CA VAL A 72 16.01 -15.15 3.32
C VAL A 72 15.94 -13.73 3.88
N PHE A 73 16.88 -13.33 4.73
CA PHE A 73 16.77 -12.15 5.60
C PHE A 73 17.63 -10.95 5.15
N GLY A 74 18.15 -10.98 3.91
CA GLY A 74 19.11 -9.99 3.42
C GLY A 74 20.49 -10.13 4.06
N THR A 75 21.39 -9.17 3.86
CA THR A 75 22.80 -9.26 4.28
C THR A 75 23.15 -8.46 5.54
N ALA A 76 22.16 -7.79 6.15
CA ALA A 76 22.34 -6.83 7.23
C ALA A 76 22.09 -7.39 8.64
N TRP A 77 21.80 -8.69 8.77
CA TRP A 77 21.49 -9.34 10.06
C TRP A 77 22.67 -9.36 11.05
N ASP A 78 22.36 -9.34 12.35
CA ASP A 78 23.33 -9.39 13.45
C ASP A 78 24.05 -10.74 13.49
N VAL A 79 25.33 -10.71 13.11
CA VAL A 79 26.17 -11.90 12.99
C VAL A 79 26.33 -12.66 14.30
N LYS A 80 26.35 -11.97 15.45
CA LYS A 80 26.51 -12.61 16.76
C LYS A 80 25.23 -13.34 17.15
N THR A 81 24.07 -12.73 16.93
CA THR A 81 22.77 -13.33 17.20
C THR A 81 22.55 -14.56 16.33
N VAL A 82 22.81 -14.47 15.01
CA VAL A 82 22.70 -15.61 14.10
C VAL A 82 23.68 -16.75 14.44
N SER A 83 24.92 -16.42 14.84
CA SER A 83 25.89 -17.44 15.26
C SER A 83 25.46 -18.18 16.53
N LYS A 84 24.87 -17.47 17.49
CA LYS A 84 24.32 -18.08 18.71
C LYS A 84 23.12 -18.98 18.38
N LEU A 85 22.21 -18.50 17.53
CA LEU A 85 21.04 -19.23 17.06
C LEU A 85 21.43 -20.53 16.34
N GLN A 86 22.42 -20.47 15.44
CA GLN A 86 22.90 -21.65 14.74
C GLN A 86 23.48 -22.69 15.73
N GLN A 87 24.25 -22.23 16.73
CA GLN A 87 24.84 -23.13 17.73
C GLN A 87 23.79 -23.81 18.61
N THR A 88 22.74 -23.11 19.03
CA THR A 88 21.67 -23.71 19.84
C THR A 88 20.89 -24.74 19.04
N TRP A 89 20.54 -24.45 17.78
CA TRP A 89 19.89 -25.42 16.89
C TRP A 89 20.75 -26.65 16.61
N LEU A 90 22.06 -26.48 16.38
CA LEU A 90 22.99 -27.60 16.21
C LEU A 90 23.01 -28.53 17.44
N GLN A 91 22.91 -27.96 18.63
CA GLN A 91 22.86 -28.70 19.90
C GLN A 91 21.49 -29.32 20.18
N GLY A 92 20.48 -29.06 19.34
CA GLY A 92 19.11 -29.52 19.53
C GLY A 92 18.37 -28.77 20.64
N SER A 93 18.82 -27.56 21.00
CA SER A 93 18.16 -26.70 21.97
C SER A 93 17.27 -25.67 21.26
N PHE A 94 16.00 -25.64 21.64
CA PHE A 94 14.96 -24.82 21.00
C PHE A 94 14.15 -23.99 22.01
N ALA A 95 14.63 -23.86 23.26
CA ALA A 95 14.00 -23.04 24.30
C ALA A 95 13.75 -21.58 23.88
N ASP A 96 14.57 -21.06 22.96
CA ASP A 96 14.46 -19.70 22.45
C ASP A 96 13.35 -19.54 21.39
N LEU A 97 12.68 -20.61 20.93
CA LEU A 97 11.57 -20.48 19.97
C LEU A 97 10.34 -19.79 20.60
N PRO A 98 9.53 -19.06 19.79
CA PRO A 98 8.31 -18.42 20.27
C PRO A 98 7.34 -19.36 21.00
N GLN A 99 6.50 -18.78 21.85
CA GLN A 99 5.38 -19.50 22.46
C GLN A 99 4.30 -19.82 21.42
N ILE A 100 3.56 -20.91 21.57
CA ILE A 100 2.50 -21.31 20.63
C ILE A 100 1.15 -21.32 21.34
N LYS A 101 0.18 -20.62 20.75
CA LYS A 101 -1.21 -20.60 21.20
C LYS A 101 -2.14 -20.99 20.06
N ILE A 102 -3.17 -21.74 20.38
CA ILE A 102 -4.31 -21.93 19.47
C ILE A 102 -5.25 -20.75 19.69
N SER A 103 -5.68 -20.12 18.59
CA SER A 103 -6.69 -19.06 18.62
C SER A 103 -7.84 -19.42 17.70
N GLY A 104 -8.99 -18.79 17.91
CA GLY A 104 -10.09 -18.92 16.97
C GLY A 104 -9.66 -18.38 15.61
N ASP A 105 -10.15 -18.95 14.53
CA ASP A 105 -9.75 -18.63 13.15
C ASP A 105 -9.86 -17.12 12.85
N LEU A 106 -10.76 -16.42 13.54
CA LEU A 106 -11.01 -14.98 13.38
C LEU A 106 -10.16 -14.08 14.29
N ASP A 107 -9.52 -14.63 15.33
CA ASP A 107 -8.59 -13.89 16.19
C ASP A 107 -7.31 -13.48 15.43
N ILE A 108 -7.01 -14.19 14.33
CA ILE A 108 -5.92 -13.91 13.39
C ILE A 108 -6.42 -13.60 11.96
N ILE A 109 -7.61 -13.01 11.84
CA ILE A 109 -8.18 -12.53 10.56
C ILE A 109 -8.29 -13.65 9.48
N GLY A 110 -8.43 -14.90 9.90
CA GLY A 110 -8.56 -16.05 8.98
C GLY A 110 -7.23 -16.60 8.47
N ALA A 111 -6.08 -16.14 8.98
CA ALA A 111 -4.78 -16.74 8.71
C ALA A 111 -4.68 -18.16 9.28
N ASN A 112 -3.77 -18.98 8.74
CA ASN A 112 -3.48 -20.32 9.29
C ASN A 112 -2.56 -20.24 10.51
N GLY A 113 -1.63 -19.27 10.48
CA GLY A 113 -0.70 -18.91 11.54
C GLY A 113 -0.50 -17.40 11.57
N ALA A 114 -0.03 -16.88 12.71
CA ALA A 114 0.43 -15.50 12.82
C ALA A 114 1.45 -15.32 13.95
N TYR A 115 2.55 -14.61 13.71
CA TYR A 115 3.57 -14.29 14.70
C TYR A 115 3.39 -12.88 15.26
N ALA A 116 3.18 -12.77 16.58
CA ALA A 116 3.10 -11.49 17.27
C ALA A 116 4.42 -11.09 17.91
N THR A 117 5.11 -10.12 17.32
CA THR A 117 6.40 -9.58 17.78
C THR A 117 6.37 -9.09 19.23
N LYS A 118 5.29 -8.39 19.63
CA LYS A 118 5.16 -7.79 20.97
C LYS A 118 5.12 -8.81 22.12
N THR A 119 4.61 -10.01 21.87
CA THR A 119 4.45 -11.06 22.88
C THR A 119 5.33 -12.27 22.62
N ASP A 120 6.09 -12.27 21.52
CA ASP A 120 6.91 -13.39 21.06
C ASP A 120 6.09 -14.70 21.02
N THR A 121 4.94 -14.64 20.37
CA THR A 121 3.94 -15.72 20.36
C THR A 121 3.43 -15.98 18.95
N ILE A 122 3.43 -17.25 18.55
CA ILE A 122 2.77 -17.77 17.35
C ILE A 122 1.34 -18.17 17.71
N TYR A 123 0.38 -17.65 16.97
CA TYR A 123 -1.03 -17.98 17.05
C TYR A 123 -1.40 -18.87 15.86
N LEU A 124 -1.87 -20.09 16.11
CA LEU A 124 -2.37 -20.99 15.06
C LEU A 124 -3.90 -20.98 15.05
N SER A 125 -4.48 -20.96 13.85
CA SER A 125 -5.93 -21.08 13.65
C SER A 125 -6.41 -22.47 14.07
N GLN A 126 -7.43 -22.51 14.91
CA GLN A 126 -8.01 -23.76 15.41
C GLN A 126 -8.57 -24.61 14.26
N GLY A 127 -9.35 -24.02 13.36
CA GLY A 127 -9.95 -24.66 12.20
C GLY A 127 -8.90 -25.15 11.21
N PHE A 128 -7.80 -24.42 11.04
CA PHE A 128 -6.65 -24.89 10.25
C PHE A 128 -6.03 -26.16 10.86
N VAL A 129 -5.79 -26.17 12.17
CA VAL A 129 -5.22 -27.34 12.88
C VAL A 129 -6.18 -28.53 12.81
N GLU A 130 -7.48 -28.30 12.96
CA GLU A 130 -8.50 -29.36 12.87
C GLU A 130 -8.61 -29.95 11.45
N GLN A 131 -8.60 -29.10 10.43
CA GLN A 131 -8.63 -29.52 9.03
C GLN A 131 -7.39 -30.33 8.65
N ASN A 132 -6.23 -29.97 9.19
CA ASN A 132 -4.94 -30.59 8.89
C ASN A 132 -4.48 -31.59 9.95
N ALA A 133 -5.38 -32.05 10.84
CA ALA A 133 -5.05 -33.00 11.92
C ALA A 133 -4.39 -34.31 11.45
N ARG A 134 -4.54 -34.67 10.17
CA ARG A 134 -3.92 -35.85 9.53
C ARG A 134 -2.81 -35.49 8.54
N ASN A 135 -2.50 -34.22 8.37
CA ASN A 135 -1.48 -33.70 7.48
C ASN A 135 -0.54 -32.76 8.26
N ILE A 136 0.23 -33.35 9.18
CA ILE A 136 1.16 -32.64 10.05
C ILE A 136 2.23 -31.85 9.27
N GLY A 137 2.49 -32.20 8.00
CA GLY A 137 3.42 -31.48 7.13
C GLY A 137 2.97 -30.05 6.79
N GLU A 138 1.66 -29.81 6.68
CA GLU A 138 1.10 -28.47 6.45
C GLU A 138 1.22 -27.62 7.72
N ILE A 139 0.88 -28.21 8.88
CA ILE A 139 1.02 -27.54 10.18
C ILE A 139 2.49 -27.19 10.45
N LYS A 140 3.41 -28.11 10.13
CA LYS A 140 4.86 -27.88 10.23
C LYS A 140 5.31 -26.74 9.31
N SER A 141 4.79 -26.66 8.09
CA SER A 141 5.17 -25.59 7.14
C SER A 141 4.75 -24.22 7.65
N VAL A 142 3.53 -24.09 8.17
CA VAL A 142 3.06 -22.85 8.83
C VAL A 142 3.90 -22.54 10.06
N LEU A 143 4.19 -23.51 10.92
CA LEU A 143 5.05 -23.28 12.08
C LEU A 143 6.45 -22.78 11.70
N LEU A 144 7.05 -23.33 10.65
CA LEU A 144 8.35 -22.89 10.17
C LEU A 144 8.30 -21.46 9.59
N GLU A 145 7.20 -21.09 8.94
CA GLU A 145 6.96 -19.74 8.42
C GLU A 145 6.93 -18.72 9.56
N GLU A 146 6.10 -18.98 10.58
CA GLU A 146 5.97 -18.13 11.76
C GLU A 146 7.26 -18.05 12.60
N ILE A 147 8.05 -19.13 12.64
CA ILE A 147 9.40 -19.12 13.23
C ILE A 147 10.33 -18.23 12.38
N GLY A 148 10.17 -18.19 11.07
CA GLY A 148 10.95 -17.33 10.17
C GLY A 148 10.75 -15.85 10.47
N HIS A 149 9.50 -15.39 10.63
CA HIS A 149 9.20 -14.01 11.04
C HIS A 149 9.79 -13.68 12.43
N ALA A 150 9.72 -14.64 13.37
CA ALA A 150 10.34 -14.47 14.68
C ALA A 150 11.87 -14.38 14.61
N VAL A 151 12.50 -15.13 13.72
CA VAL A 151 13.95 -15.08 13.49
C VAL A 151 14.32 -13.73 12.90
N ASP A 152 13.61 -13.26 11.87
CA ASP A 152 13.87 -11.97 11.23
C ASP A 152 13.85 -10.82 12.25
N PHE A 153 12.75 -10.71 13.00
CA PHE A 153 12.55 -9.69 14.03
C PHE A 153 13.68 -9.63 15.07
N ARG A 154 14.35 -10.76 15.34
CA ARG A 154 15.42 -10.85 16.35
C ARG A 154 16.80 -10.57 15.78
N ILE A 155 17.03 -10.80 14.49
CA ILE A 155 18.35 -10.70 13.87
C ILE A 155 18.52 -9.40 13.08
N ASN A 156 17.43 -8.79 12.61
CA ASN A 156 17.47 -7.58 11.80
C ASN A 156 17.01 -6.33 12.59
N GLN A 157 17.55 -5.16 12.22
CA GLN A 157 17.14 -3.87 12.80
C GLN A 157 15.98 -3.23 12.02
N GLU A 158 15.91 -3.52 10.73
CA GLU A 158 14.82 -3.19 9.84
C GLU A 158 14.27 -4.51 9.32
N ASP A 159 12.96 -4.63 9.31
CA ASP A 159 12.25 -5.76 8.73
C ASP A 159 12.78 -6.08 7.32
N ALA A 160 13.01 -7.36 7.06
CA ALA A 160 13.42 -7.78 5.74
C ALA A 160 12.26 -7.59 4.73
N ALA A 161 12.58 -7.50 3.44
CA ALA A 161 11.59 -7.18 2.43
C ALA A 161 10.78 -8.41 1.95
N GLY A 162 9.54 -8.52 2.42
CA GLY A 162 8.53 -9.43 1.90
C GLY A 162 8.00 -10.39 2.95
N ASP A 163 7.79 -11.64 2.55
CA ASP A 163 7.35 -12.76 3.39
C ASP A 163 8.58 -13.63 3.68
N GLU A 164 9.45 -13.13 4.55
CA GLU A 164 10.66 -13.85 4.96
C GLU A 164 10.34 -15.16 5.64
N GLY A 165 9.21 -15.26 6.34
CA GLY A 165 8.71 -16.52 6.88
C GLY A 165 8.51 -17.55 5.78
N GLY A 166 7.83 -17.19 4.71
CA GLY A 166 7.52 -18.07 3.59
C GLY A 166 8.77 -18.47 2.81
N ILE A 167 9.75 -17.57 2.67
CA ILE A 167 11.06 -17.93 2.10
C ILE A 167 11.81 -18.87 3.06
N PHE A 168 11.80 -18.57 4.36
CA PHE A 168 12.50 -19.31 5.39
C PHE A 168 12.01 -20.75 5.48
N GLN A 169 10.70 -20.99 5.56
CA GLN A 169 10.16 -22.35 5.66
C GLN A 169 10.56 -23.21 4.45
N ARG A 170 10.57 -22.63 3.24
CA ARG A 170 10.96 -23.35 2.02
C ARG A 170 12.44 -23.71 2.05
N VAL A 171 13.29 -22.75 2.42
CA VAL A 171 14.74 -22.94 2.56
C VAL A 171 15.06 -24.01 3.62
N VAL A 172 14.43 -23.94 4.79
CA VAL A 172 14.64 -24.90 5.89
C VAL A 172 14.17 -26.30 5.51
N GLN A 173 13.12 -26.42 4.71
CA GLN A 173 12.61 -27.69 4.21
C GLN A 173 13.36 -28.22 2.97
N GLY A 174 14.32 -27.47 2.43
CA GLY A 174 15.05 -27.84 1.21
C GLY A 174 14.20 -27.77 -0.06
N ILE A 175 13.12 -26.98 -0.05
CA ILE A 175 12.25 -26.73 -1.19
C ILE A 175 12.95 -25.73 -2.11
N THR A 176 13.13 -26.10 -3.37
CA THR A 176 13.71 -25.23 -4.38
C THR A 176 12.74 -24.09 -4.71
N ILE A 177 13.13 -22.87 -4.35
CA ILE A 177 12.39 -21.65 -4.70
C ILE A 177 12.87 -21.16 -6.07
N SER A 178 11.97 -21.08 -7.04
CA SER A 178 12.29 -20.48 -8.35
C SER A 178 12.54 -18.98 -8.22
N ASP A 179 13.26 -18.37 -9.17
CA ASP A 179 13.46 -16.91 -9.15
C ASP A 179 12.14 -16.13 -9.22
N GLY A 180 11.11 -16.69 -9.84
CA GLY A 180 9.77 -16.11 -9.86
C GLY A 180 9.06 -16.19 -8.51
N GLU A 181 9.12 -17.35 -7.87
CA GLU A 181 8.53 -17.56 -6.54
C GLU A 181 9.25 -16.73 -5.46
N LEU A 182 10.59 -16.64 -5.54
CA LEU A 182 11.38 -15.81 -4.63
C LEU A 182 11.05 -14.32 -4.78
N ARG A 183 10.78 -13.86 -6.01
CA ARG A 183 10.31 -12.48 -6.24
C ARG A 183 8.91 -12.25 -5.71
N ASN A 184 8.03 -13.24 -5.76
CA ASN A 184 6.67 -13.10 -5.22
C ASN A 184 6.72 -12.99 -3.70
N LEU A 185 7.42 -13.90 -3.04
CA LEU A 185 7.59 -13.88 -1.59
C LEU A 185 8.25 -12.57 -1.13
N ARG A 186 9.25 -12.04 -1.85
CA ARG A 186 9.87 -10.74 -1.52
C ARG A 186 9.00 -9.49 -1.72
N ASN A 187 7.82 -9.64 -2.33
CA ASN A 187 6.88 -8.55 -2.57
C ASN A 187 5.54 -8.75 -1.82
N GLU A 188 5.36 -9.90 -1.19
CA GLU A 188 4.23 -10.23 -0.33
C GLU A 188 4.57 -9.72 1.05
N ASN A 189 3.86 -8.72 1.56
CA ASN A 189 4.08 -8.23 2.92
C ASN A 189 2.81 -8.53 3.73
N ASP A 190 2.96 -9.36 4.75
CA ASP A 190 1.89 -10.03 5.48
C ASP A 190 1.60 -9.41 6.87
N PHE A 191 2.11 -8.20 7.13
CA PHE A 191 1.76 -7.46 8.34
C PHE A 191 0.27 -7.16 8.42
N ALA A 192 -0.33 -7.46 9.57
CA ALA A 192 -1.64 -6.98 9.97
C ALA A 192 -1.70 -6.56 11.43
N SER A 193 -2.73 -5.75 11.74
CA SER A 193 -3.09 -5.48 13.13
C SER A 193 -4.29 -6.34 13.53
N VAL A 194 -4.10 -7.23 14.49
CA VAL A 194 -5.13 -8.13 15.05
C VAL A 194 -5.50 -7.72 16.47
N VAL A 195 -6.67 -8.14 16.95
CA VAL A 195 -7.08 -7.96 18.36
C VAL A 195 -7.23 -9.33 19.00
N ILE A 196 -6.27 -9.72 19.83
CA ILE A 196 -6.25 -11.00 20.54
C ILE A 196 -6.33 -10.70 22.04
N ASP A 197 -7.20 -11.40 22.77
CA ASP A 197 -7.44 -11.17 24.21
C ASP A 197 -7.74 -9.69 24.57
N GLY A 198 -8.42 -8.96 23.66
CA GLY A 198 -8.76 -7.54 23.84
C GLY A 198 -7.58 -6.57 23.70
N LYS A 199 -6.43 -7.02 23.20
CA LYS A 199 -5.24 -6.18 22.95
C LYS A 199 -4.93 -6.13 21.45
N ARG A 200 -4.64 -4.94 20.94
CA ARG A 200 -4.12 -4.77 19.57
C ARG A 200 -2.67 -5.26 19.51
N LEU A 201 -2.41 -6.21 18.62
CA LEU A 201 -1.10 -6.76 18.29
C LEU A 201 -0.81 -6.52 16.81
N PHE A 202 0.45 -6.27 16.48
CA PHE A 202 0.94 -6.34 15.11
C PHE A 202 1.46 -7.75 14.89
N VAL A 203 1.04 -8.37 13.79
CA VAL A 203 1.38 -9.74 13.45
C VAL A 203 1.82 -9.84 12.00
N GLU A 204 2.70 -10.78 11.73
CA GLU A 204 2.97 -11.37 10.41
C GLU A 204 2.11 -12.61 10.27
N MET A 205 1.65 -12.97 9.07
CA MET A 205 0.59 -13.96 8.87
C MET A 205 0.80 -14.89 7.67
N ASN A 206 0.78 -16.21 7.92
CA ASN A 206 0.52 -17.20 6.88
C ASN A 206 -0.96 -17.16 6.41
N THR A 207 -1.25 -16.47 5.31
CA THR A 207 -2.61 -16.38 4.75
C THR A 207 -2.83 -17.30 3.54
N GLN A 208 -3.85 -18.16 3.57
CA GLN A 208 -4.37 -18.81 2.36
C GLN A 208 -5.60 -18.04 1.86
N TYR A 209 -5.40 -17.08 0.95
CA TYR A 209 -6.50 -16.57 0.13
C TYR A 209 -6.81 -17.58 -1.00
N GLY A 210 -8.07 -17.95 -1.19
CA GLY A 210 -8.51 -19.15 -1.93
C GLY A 210 -8.00 -19.27 -3.38
N THR A 211 -7.99 -20.46 -3.98
CA THR A 211 -7.51 -20.69 -5.36
C THR A 211 -8.53 -20.32 -6.46
N TYR A 212 -9.68 -19.77 -6.08
CA TYR A 212 -10.78 -19.50 -7.00
C TYR A 212 -10.47 -18.30 -7.90
N SER A 213 -10.51 -18.51 -9.22
CA SER A 213 -10.30 -17.47 -10.23
C SER A 213 -11.60 -17.17 -10.96
N PRO A 214 -12.35 -16.12 -10.57
CA PRO A 214 -13.62 -15.80 -11.20
C PRO A 214 -13.41 -15.29 -12.64
N ASN A 215 -14.22 -15.77 -13.58
CA ASN A 215 -14.21 -15.28 -14.97
C ASN A 215 -15.04 -14.00 -15.11
N VAL A 216 -14.48 -12.88 -14.64
CA VAL A 216 -15.11 -11.55 -14.67
C VAL A 216 -14.15 -10.53 -15.27
N SER A 217 -14.68 -9.40 -15.77
CA SER A 217 -13.84 -8.34 -16.33
C SER A 217 -13.06 -7.60 -15.25
N LYS A 218 -11.93 -7.01 -15.63
CA LYS A 218 -11.17 -6.09 -14.75
C LYS A 218 -12.04 -4.95 -14.22
N GLU A 219 -12.89 -4.38 -15.07
CA GLU A 219 -13.84 -3.32 -14.71
C GLU A 219 -14.84 -3.78 -13.62
N PHE A 220 -15.29 -5.04 -13.68
CA PHE A 220 -16.14 -5.62 -12.64
C PHE A 220 -15.39 -5.73 -11.32
N ILE A 221 -14.16 -6.24 -11.33
CA ILE A 221 -13.28 -6.37 -10.15
C ILE A 221 -13.03 -4.99 -9.52
N THR A 222 -12.62 -4.00 -10.32
CA THR A 222 -12.42 -2.62 -9.85
C THR A 222 -13.66 -2.07 -9.19
N LYS A 223 -14.83 -2.21 -9.83
CA LYS A 223 -16.09 -1.72 -9.25
C LYS A 223 -16.47 -2.43 -7.94
N VAL A 224 -16.21 -3.73 -7.82
CA VAL A 224 -16.41 -4.48 -6.56
C VAL A 224 -15.48 -3.96 -5.46
N ALA A 225 -14.21 -3.70 -5.78
CA ALA A 225 -13.25 -3.11 -4.83
C ALA A 225 -13.75 -1.75 -4.31
N ASP A 226 -14.21 -0.89 -5.22
CA ASP A 226 -14.72 0.44 -4.89
C ASP A 226 -15.97 0.39 -3.99
N ILE A 227 -16.91 -0.50 -4.33
CA ILE A 227 -18.12 -0.74 -3.52
C ILE A 227 -17.72 -1.23 -2.13
N SER A 228 -16.81 -2.19 -2.06
CA SER A 228 -16.34 -2.81 -0.82
C SER A 228 -15.70 -1.78 0.10
N LYS A 229 -14.89 -0.87 -0.45
CA LYS A 229 -14.31 0.27 0.27
C LYS A 229 -15.39 1.18 0.84
N ARG A 230 -16.38 1.58 0.03
CA ARG A 230 -17.49 2.46 0.47
C ARG A 230 -18.37 1.82 1.54
N LEU A 231 -18.51 0.50 1.53
CA LEU A 231 -19.35 -0.25 2.46
C LEU A 231 -18.59 -0.78 3.68
N SER A 232 -17.25 -0.67 3.69
CA SER A 232 -16.37 -1.32 4.67
C SER A 232 -16.63 -2.82 4.76
N ILE A 233 -16.68 -3.47 3.59
CA ILE A 233 -16.79 -4.93 3.43
C ILE A 233 -15.48 -5.38 2.77
N VAL A 234 -15.00 -6.58 3.10
CA VAL A 234 -13.86 -7.19 2.39
C VAL A 234 -14.31 -7.61 0.97
N PRO A 235 -13.64 -7.16 -0.11
CA PRO A 235 -14.11 -7.37 -1.49
C PRO A 235 -14.18 -8.84 -1.90
N GLU A 236 -13.30 -9.68 -1.35
CA GLU A 236 -13.30 -11.13 -1.51
C GLU A 236 -14.60 -11.75 -0.98
N TYR A 237 -15.21 -11.18 0.06
CA TYR A 237 -16.47 -11.68 0.62
C TYR A 237 -17.65 -11.37 -0.29
N LEU A 238 -17.70 -10.17 -0.88
CA LEU A 238 -18.72 -9.85 -1.89
C LEU A 238 -18.56 -10.73 -3.13
N MET A 239 -17.33 -10.99 -3.58
CA MET A 239 -17.07 -11.93 -4.67
C MET A 239 -17.53 -13.34 -4.32
N ALA A 240 -17.20 -13.85 -3.14
CA ALA A 240 -17.60 -15.19 -2.72
C ALA A 240 -19.13 -15.34 -2.65
N VAL A 241 -19.83 -14.34 -2.11
CA VAL A 241 -21.30 -14.33 -2.08
C VAL A 241 -21.86 -14.30 -3.50
N MET A 242 -21.38 -13.41 -4.38
CA MET A 242 -21.88 -13.35 -5.76
C MET A 242 -21.55 -14.61 -6.58
N GLY A 243 -20.37 -15.17 -6.37
CA GLY A 243 -19.94 -16.44 -6.96
C GLY A 243 -20.87 -17.57 -6.52
N PHE A 244 -21.11 -17.71 -5.23
CA PHE A 244 -22.02 -18.74 -4.72
C PHE A 244 -23.45 -18.59 -5.26
N GLU A 245 -24.02 -17.38 -5.18
CA GLU A 245 -25.40 -17.08 -5.58
C GLU A 245 -25.65 -17.24 -7.09
N THR A 246 -24.60 -17.16 -7.91
CA THR A 246 -24.68 -17.31 -9.37
C THR A 246 -24.11 -18.65 -9.87
N GLY A 247 -23.71 -19.56 -8.98
CA GLY A 247 -23.02 -20.79 -9.35
C GLY A 247 -21.66 -20.56 -10.04
N GLY A 248 -21.02 -19.42 -9.77
CA GLY A 248 -19.71 -19.02 -10.29
C GLY A 248 -19.76 -18.27 -11.62
N THR A 249 -20.94 -17.97 -12.14
CA THR A 249 -21.09 -17.33 -13.46
C THR A 249 -21.02 -15.81 -13.41
N TYR A 250 -21.28 -15.20 -12.25
CA TYR A 250 -21.41 -13.75 -12.08
C TYR A 250 -22.40 -13.11 -13.08
N SER A 251 -23.38 -13.89 -13.53
CA SER A 251 -24.35 -13.43 -14.52
C SER A 251 -25.56 -12.76 -13.85
N PRO A 252 -25.94 -11.55 -14.30
CA PRO A 252 -27.07 -10.81 -13.73
C PRO A 252 -28.44 -11.44 -14.03
N SER A 253 -28.49 -12.43 -14.94
CA SER A 253 -29.72 -13.08 -15.40
C SER A 253 -30.02 -14.42 -14.72
N ILE A 254 -29.14 -14.92 -13.84
CA ILE A 254 -29.36 -16.18 -13.12
C ILE A 254 -30.60 -16.06 -12.25
N ARG A 255 -31.53 -17.02 -12.41
CA ARG A 255 -32.75 -17.11 -11.62
C ARG A 255 -32.73 -18.34 -10.72
N ASN A 256 -33.29 -18.18 -9.53
CA ASN A 256 -33.40 -19.27 -8.57
C ASN A 256 -34.24 -20.43 -9.14
N GLY A 257 -33.68 -21.64 -9.13
CA GLY A 257 -34.31 -22.84 -9.68
C GLY A 257 -35.53 -23.36 -8.90
N ALA A 258 -35.75 -22.88 -7.67
CA ALA A 258 -36.90 -23.25 -6.84
C ALA A 258 -38.14 -22.34 -7.07
N GLY A 259 -38.06 -21.38 -8.00
CA GLY A 259 -39.21 -20.58 -8.42
C GLY A 259 -39.53 -19.38 -7.51
N SER A 260 -38.62 -18.97 -6.63
CA SER A 260 -38.80 -17.80 -5.75
C SER A 260 -38.87 -16.46 -6.49
N GLY A 261 -38.49 -16.44 -7.78
CA GLY A 261 -38.35 -15.23 -8.59
C GLY A 261 -37.07 -14.44 -8.31
N ALA A 262 -36.23 -14.90 -7.38
CA ALA A 262 -34.94 -14.29 -7.08
C ALA A 262 -34.03 -14.30 -8.31
N THR A 263 -33.31 -13.20 -8.56
CA THR A 263 -32.57 -12.99 -9.80
C THR A 263 -31.27 -12.20 -9.59
N GLY A 264 -30.20 -12.57 -10.30
CA GLY A 264 -28.97 -11.81 -10.43
C GLY A 264 -27.87 -12.13 -9.42
N LEU A 265 -26.87 -11.25 -9.35
CA LEU A 265 -25.59 -11.42 -8.67
C LEU A 265 -25.71 -11.86 -7.21
N ILE A 266 -26.73 -11.38 -6.51
CA ILE A 266 -27.00 -11.75 -5.10
C ILE A 266 -28.41 -12.31 -4.91
N GLN A 267 -29.03 -12.82 -5.98
CA GLN A 267 -30.40 -13.35 -5.99
C GLN A 267 -31.43 -12.37 -5.39
N PHE A 268 -31.55 -11.17 -5.98
CA PHE A 268 -32.53 -10.16 -5.55
C PHE A 268 -33.95 -10.72 -5.61
N MET A 269 -34.63 -10.77 -4.45
CA MET A 269 -36.05 -11.12 -4.38
C MET A 269 -36.93 -10.06 -5.10
N PRO A 270 -38.08 -10.42 -5.67
CA PRO A 270 -38.98 -9.47 -6.34
C PRO A 270 -39.37 -8.25 -5.47
N SER A 271 -39.62 -8.46 -4.18
CA SER A 271 -39.91 -7.39 -3.21
C SER A 271 -38.71 -6.45 -2.99
N THR A 272 -37.51 -7.02 -2.88
CA THR A 272 -36.25 -6.27 -2.74
C THR A 272 -35.94 -5.47 -4.01
N ALA A 273 -36.08 -6.06 -5.19
CA ALA A 273 -35.90 -5.34 -6.45
C ALA A 273 -36.85 -4.12 -6.53
N LYS A 274 -38.11 -4.29 -6.09
CA LYS A 274 -39.09 -3.21 -6.03
C LYS A 274 -38.70 -2.12 -5.03
N SER A 275 -38.20 -2.47 -3.84
CA SER A 275 -37.78 -1.46 -2.84
C SER A 275 -36.56 -0.66 -3.29
N LEU A 276 -35.71 -1.24 -4.15
CA LEU A 276 -34.57 -0.58 -4.77
C LEU A 276 -34.94 0.22 -6.04
N GLY A 277 -36.23 0.33 -6.37
CA GLY A 277 -36.70 1.10 -7.52
C GLY A 277 -36.49 0.41 -8.87
N THR A 278 -36.51 -0.93 -8.91
CA THR A 278 -36.35 -1.73 -10.13
C THR A 278 -37.27 -2.96 -10.12
N SER A 279 -37.03 -3.93 -11.02
CA SER A 279 -37.70 -5.25 -11.04
C SER A 279 -36.69 -6.34 -11.33
N THR A 280 -37.00 -7.59 -10.98
CA THR A 280 -36.13 -8.74 -11.29
C THR A 280 -35.95 -8.94 -12.79
N ASP A 281 -36.94 -8.60 -13.61
CA ASP A 281 -36.84 -8.63 -15.08
C ASP A 281 -35.93 -7.54 -15.64
N ALA A 282 -35.91 -6.35 -15.03
CA ALA A 282 -35.00 -5.28 -15.41
C ALA A 282 -33.56 -5.62 -14.97
N LEU A 283 -33.40 -6.10 -13.75
CA LEU A 283 -32.11 -6.59 -13.22
C LEU A 283 -31.53 -7.68 -14.12
N ALA A 284 -32.33 -8.63 -14.59
CA ALA A 284 -31.89 -9.71 -15.48
C ALA A 284 -31.31 -9.23 -16.83
N LYS A 285 -31.69 -8.03 -17.28
CA LYS A 285 -31.27 -7.45 -18.57
C LYS A 285 -30.07 -6.51 -18.45
N MET A 286 -29.64 -6.19 -17.23
CA MET A 286 -28.48 -5.32 -17.01
C MET A 286 -27.18 -6.05 -17.36
N SER A 287 -26.12 -5.29 -17.61
CA SER A 287 -24.76 -5.86 -17.51
C SER A 287 -24.44 -6.18 -16.06
N ALA A 288 -23.48 -7.08 -15.82
CA ALA A 288 -23.01 -7.39 -14.46
C ALA A 288 -22.52 -6.11 -13.73
N ILE A 289 -21.84 -5.23 -14.46
CA ILE A 289 -21.32 -3.94 -13.95
C ILE A 289 -22.45 -2.98 -13.57
N GLN A 290 -23.52 -2.90 -14.35
CA GLN A 290 -24.70 -2.09 -13.99
C GLN A 290 -25.42 -2.66 -12.78
N GLN A 291 -25.52 -3.99 -12.67
CA GLN A 291 -26.20 -4.62 -11.55
C GLN A 291 -25.44 -4.42 -10.22
N LEU A 292 -24.12 -4.21 -10.26
CA LEU A 292 -23.33 -3.85 -9.08
C LEU A 292 -23.81 -2.57 -8.38
N ASP A 293 -24.41 -1.61 -9.09
CA ASP A 293 -24.99 -0.40 -8.45
C ASP A 293 -26.16 -0.76 -7.52
N TYR A 294 -26.88 -1.84 -7.85
CA TYR A 294 -27.97 -2.36 -7.02
C TYR A 294 -27.45 -3.26 -5.90
N VAL A 295 -26.33 -3.96 -6.12
CA VAL A 295 -25.62 -4.69 -5.06
C VAL A 295 -25.17 -3.70 -3.99
N GLU A 296 -24.53 -2.59 -4.37
CA GLU A 296 -24.13 -1.55 -3.42
C GLU A 296 -25.33 -0.98 -2.64
N LYS A 297 -26.41 -0.59 -3.34
CA LYS A 297 -27.62 -0.08 -2.69
C LYS A 297 -28.23 -1.08 -1.70
N TYR A 298 -28.18 -2.37 -2.01
CA TYR A 298 -28.68 -3.43 -1.14
C TYR A 298 -27.86 -3.57 0.14
N PHE A 299 -26.53 -3.55 0.04
CA PHE A 299 -25.64 -3.73 1.18
C PHE A 299 -25.43 -2.46 2.01
N LYS A 300 -25.74 -1.28 1.47
CA LYS A 300 -25.61 0.02 2.15
C LYS A 300 -26.17 0.09 3.58
N PRO A 301 -27.33 -0.49 3.92
CA PRO A 301 -27.84 -0.50 5.29
C PRO A 301 -27.01 -1.30 6.30
N TYR A 302 -26.08 -2.15 5.81
CA TYR A 302 -25.22 -2.99 6.63
C TYR A 302 -23.76 -2.52 6.67
N ALA A 303 -23.45 -1.37 6.06
CA ALA A 303 -22.08 -0.86 5.98
C ALA A 303 -21.38 -0.82 7.36
N GLY A 304 -20.13 -1.30 7.41
CA GLY A 304 -19.33 -1.41 8.64
C GLY A 304 -19.74 -2.52 9.61
N ARG A 305 -20.79 -3.30 9.32
CA ARG A 305 -21.26 -4.42 10.18
C ARG A 305 -20.93 -5.80 9.62
N LEU A 306 -20.47 -5.88 8.36
CA LEU A 306 -20.21 -7.12 7.66
C LEU A 306 -18.72 -7.42 7.67
N THR A 307 -18.20 -7.72 8.87
CA THR A 307 -16.76 -7.90 9.11
C THR A 307 -16.27 -9.31 8.80
N THR A 308 -17.18 -10.24 8.49
CA THR A 308 -16.87 -11.64 8.17
C THR A 308 -17.58 -12.08 6.89
N LEU A 309 -17.11 -13.17 6.27
CA LEU A 309 -17.81 -13.79 5.14
C LEU A 309 -19.21 -14.25 5.57
N GLU A 310 -19.32 -14.82 6.76
CA GLU A 310 -20.58 -15.24 7.38
C GLU A 310 -21.56 -14.09 7.47
N ASP A 311 -21.15 -12.94 8.04
CA ASP A 311 -22.01 -11.76 8.13
C ASP A 311 -22.44 -11.27 6.75
N THR A 312 -21.49 -11.23 5.81
CA THR A 312 -21.74 -10.81 4.42
C THR A 312 -22.75 -11.72 3.74
N TYR A 313 -22.65 -13.04 3.95
CA TYR A 313 -23.59 -14.01 3.41
C TYR A 313 -24.95 -13.96 4.13
N MET A 314 -24.94 -13.76 5.46
CA MET A 314 -26.16 -13.60 6.25
C MET A 314 -26.95 -12.37 5.83
N ALA A 315 -26.31 -11.30 5.37
CA ALA A 315 -27.02 -10.16 4.80
C ALA A 315 -27.90 -10.54 3.59
N VAL A 316 -27.57 -11.60 2.85
CA VAL A 316 -28.37 -12.13 1.73
C VAL A 316 -29.35 -13.21 2.21
N LEU A 317 -28.90 -14.17 3.02
CA LEU A 317 -29.68 -15.34 3.39
C LEU A 317 -30.60 -15.11 4.61
N TYR A 318 -30.08 -14.49 5.68
CA TYR A 318 -30.78 -14.33 6.95
C TYR A 318 -30.25 -13.11 7.74
N PRO A 319 -30.67 -11.87 7.41
CA PRO A 319 -30.03 -10.65 7.94
C PRO A 319 -30.05 -10.50 9.47
N ALA A 320 -31.01 -11.15 10.16
CA ALA A 320 -31.09 -11.11 11.61
C ALA A 320 -29.94 -11.87 12.31
N ALA A 321 -29.17 -12.69 11.58
CA ALA A 321 -28.02 -13.43 12.08
C ALA A 321 -26.70 -12.66 12.01
N ILE A 322 -26.67 -11.48 11.38
CA ILE A 322 -25.46 -10.63 11.32
C ILE A 322 -24.97 -10.30 12.74
N GLY A 323 -23.69 -10.58 13.01
CA GLY A 323 -23.02 -10.34 14.27
C GLY A 323 -23.39 -11.33 15.39
N LYS A 324 -24.05 -12.45 15.07
CA LYS A 324 -24.45 -13.48 16.06
C LYS A 324 -23.42 -14.62 16.22
N GLY A 325 -22.40 -14.65 15.38
CA GLY A 325 -21.34 -15.67 15.42
C GLY A 325 -21.72 -16.98 14.72
N ASN A 326 -20.72 -17.85 14.60
CA ASN A 326 -20.73 -19.03 13.72
C ASN A 326 -21.75 -20.11 14.13
N GLU A 327 -22.01 -20.26 15.43
CA GLU A 327 -22.89 -21.28 16.00
C GLU A 327 -24.36 -20.85 16.08
N PHE A 328 -24.72 -19.70 15.50
CA PHE A 328 -26.08 -19.22 15.55
C PHE A 328 -27.00 -20.12 14.70
N ASN A 329 -28.07 -20.63 15.32
CA ASN A 329 -29.02 -21.52 14.66
C ASN A 329 -29.93 -20.73 13.70
N LEU A 330 -29.79 -20.98 12.40
CA LEU A 330 -30.62 -20.38 11.35
C LEU A 330 -31.91 -21.18 11.14
N PHE A 331 -31.75 -22.50 10.95
CA PHE A 331 -32.86 -23.41 10.68
C PHE A 331 -32.76 -24.65 11.55
N ILE A 332 -33.90 -25.07 12.10
CA ILE A 332 -33.97 -26.21 13.02
C ILE A 332 -34.91 -27.26 12.44
N SER A 333 -34.51 -28.53 12.56
CA SER A 333 -35.29 -29.69 12.14
C SER A 333 -36.74 -29.62 12.66
N GLY A 334 -37.68 -29.99 11.79
CA GLY A 334 -39.12 -29.87 12.03
C GLY A 334 -39.76 -28.59 11.49
N THR A 335 -38.98 -27.56 11.11
CA THR A 335 -39.51 -26.34 10.48
C THR A 335 -39.56 -26.44 8.94
N THR A 336 -40.45 -25.67 8.30
CA THR A 336 -40.49 -25.56 6.83
C THR A 336 -39.20 -24.97 6.26
N ALA A 337 -38.63 -23.97 6.94
CA ALA A 337 -37.38 -23.33 6.55
C ALA A 337 -36.20 -24.30 6.54
N TYR A 338 -36.14 -25.20 7.53
CA TYR A 338 -35.14 -26.27 7.54
C TYR A 338 -35.33 -27.25 6.39
N LYS A 339 -36.56 -27.69 6.09
CA LYS A 339 -36.81 -28.59 4.95
C LYS A 339 -36.35 -27.99 3.61
N GLN A 340 -36.51 -26.68 3.44
CA GLN A 340 -36.08 -25.97 2.23
C GLN A 340 -34.56 -25.78 2.15
N ASN A 341 -33.86 -25.75 3.29
CA ASN A 341 -32.42 -25.48 3.39
C ASN A 341 -31.62 -26.68 3.92
N ILE A 342 -32.20 -27.89 3.93
CA ILE A 342 -31.61 -29.09 4.52
C ILE A 342 -30.25 -29.45 3.90
N GLY A 343 -29.99 -29.03 2.66
CA GLY A 343 -28.70 -29.22 1.99
C GLY A 343 -27.55 -28.36 2.54
N LEU A 344 -27.83 -27.49 3.52
CA LEU A 344 -26.84 -26.72 4.27
C LEU A 344 -26.49 -27.36 5.62
N ASP A 345 -27.24 -28.33 6.14
CA ASP A 345 -26.87 -29.09 7.35
C ASP A 345 -25.79 -30.13 6.95
N ILE A 346 -24.53 -29.83 7.25
CA ILE A 346 -23.38 -30.61 6.77
C ILE A 346 -23.15 -31.80 7.70
N ASN A 347 -23.21 -31.56 9.00
CA ASN A 347 -22.92 -32.57 10.02
C ASN A 347 -24.14 -33.48 10.30
N LYS A 348 -25.31 -33.11 9.78
CA LYS A 348 -26.61 -33.80 9.89
C LYS A 348 -27.12 -33.90 11.32
N ASP A 349 -26.81 -32.91 12.15
CA ASP A 349 -27.24 -32.85 13.55
C ASP A 349 -28.66 -32.31 13.74
N GLY A 350 -29.31 -31.89 12.64
CA GLY A 350 -30.67 -31.36 12.66
C GLY A 350 -30.74 -29.84 12.87
N ARG A 351 -29.60 -29.14 12.79
CA ARG A 351 -29.49 -27.69 12.85
C ARG A 351 -28.66 -27.22 11.66
N VAL A 352 -29.02 -26.05 11.12
CA VAL A 352 -28.17 -25.33 10.18
C VAL A 352 -27.66 -24.10 10.91
N THR A 353 -26.36 -24.09 11.19
CA THR A 353 -25.66 -22.95 11.79
C THR A 353 -25.24 -21.92 10.75
N THR A 354 -24.86 -20.72 11.19
CA THR A 354 -24.28 -19.68 10.33
C THR A 354 -23.02 -20.16 9.61
N ALA A 355 -22.15 -20.92 10.29
CA ALA A 355 -20.96 -21.52 9.68
C ALA A 355 -21.31 -22.54 8.59
N GLU A 356 -22.25 -23.45 8.87
CA GLU A 356 -22.65 -24.47 7.91
C GLU A 356 -23.30 -23.88 6.66
N ALA A 357 -24.16 -22.87 6.83
CA ALA A 357 -24.77 -22.16 5.72
C ALA A 357 -23.75 -21.46 4.83
N THR A 358 -22.63 -20.98 5.40
CA THR A 358 -21.58 -20.23 4.69
C THR A 358 -20.48 -21.14 4.13
N SER A 359 -20.41 -22.40 4.56
CA SER A 359 -19.36 -23.36 4.20
C SER A 359 -19.10 -23.46 2.68
N LYS A 360 -20.16 -23.52 1.85
CA LYS A 360 -20.04 -23.63 0.40
C LYS A 360 -19.68 -22.30 -0.25
N THR A 361 -20.04 -21.18 0.37
CA THR A 361 -19.64 -19.84 -0.07
C THR A 361 -18.13 -19.66 -0.02
N ARG A 362 -17.45 -20.29 0.96
CA ARG A 362 -15.98 -20.26 1.07
C ARG A 362 -15.25 -20.81 -0.16
N ASN A 363 -15.86 -21.74 -0.92
CA ASN A 363 -15.28 -22.26 -2.17
C ASN A 363 -15.18 -21.21 -3.29
N TYR A 364 -15.86 -20.08 -3.13
CA TYR A 364 -15.87 -18.97 -4.08
C TYR A 364 -15.02 -17.78 -3.59
N LEU A 365 -14.28 -17.92 -2.48
CA LEU A 365 -13.30 -16.92 -2.05
C LEU A 365 -12.17 -16.82 -3.09
N PRO A 366 -12.00 -15.67 -3.75
CA PRO A 366 -10.97 -15.52 -4.77
C PRO A 366 -9.56 -15.45 -4.20
N THR A 367 -8.55 -15.60 -5.05
CA THR A 367 -7.13 -15.43 -4.71
C THR A 367 -6.85 -14.01 -4.20
N ALA A 368 -5.89 -13.85 -3.27
CA ALA A 368 -5.50 -12.55 -2.68
C ALA A 368 -5.20 -11.50 -3.75
N ASN A 369 -4.66 -11.97 -4.88
CA ASN A 369 -4.19 -11.13 -5.97
C ASN A 369 -5.32 -10.62 -6.87
N LEU A 370 -6.58 -11.03 -6.64
CA LEU A 370 -7.69 -10.53 -7.45
C LEU A 370 -7.90 -9.02 -7.25
N PHE A 371 -7.76 -8.55 -6.01
CA PHE A 371 -7.93 -7.14 -5.64
C PHE A 371 -6.62 -6.40 -5.38
N ASN A 372 -5.51 -7.14 -5.28
CA ASN A 372 -4.16 -6.58 -5.24
C ASN A 372 -3.78 -6.04 -6.64
N THR A 373 -4.23 -4.83 -6.96
CA THR A 373 -3.86 -4.12 -8.20
C THR A 373 -2.49 -3.45 -8.09
N GLY A 374 -1.54 -4.12 -7.44
CA GLY A 374 -0.11 -3.91 -7.65
C GLY A 374 0.36 -4.66 -8.89
N THR A 375 0.52 -3.92 -9.99
CA THR A 375 1.30 -4.26 -11.20
C THR A 375 0.89 -5.52 -11.99
N VAL A 376 0.29 -5.28 -13.15
CA VAL A 376 0.13 -6.25 -14.25
C VAL A 376 1.48 -6.89 -14.59
N VAL A 377 1.60 -8.22 -14.56
CA VAL A 377 2.67 -8.90 -15.32
C VAL A 377 2.08 -9.37 -16.64
N GLU A 378 2.35 -8.56 -17.66
CA GLU A 378 2.15 -8.91 -19.05
C GLU A 378 2.98 -10.17 -19.36
N THR A 379 2.37 -11.16 -20.02
CA THR A 379 3.09 -12.35 -20.53
C THR A 379 4.06 -12.02 -21.69
N SER A 380 4.21 -10.74 -21.99
CA SER A 380 5.20 -10.15 -22.89
C SER A 380 5.42 -8.68 -22.48
N TYR A 381 6.65 -8.26 -22.19
CA TYR A 381 7.00 -6.85 -21.95
C TYR A 381 6.68 -5.91 -23.13
N PHE A 382 6.32 -6.49 -24.27
CA PHE A 382 5.93 -5.76 -25.47
C PHE A 382 4.65 -6.37 -26.03
N GLN A 383 3.60 -5.58 -26.13
CA GLN A 383 2.46 -5.88 -27.00
C GLN A 383 2.92 -6.03 -28.47
N THR A 384 2.10 -6.65 -29.32
CA THR A 384 2.32 -6.65 -30.77
C THR A 384 2.55 -5.22 -31.27
N ALA A 385 3.56 -5.03 -32.10
CA ALA A 385 3.93 -3.71 -32.60
C ALA A 385 2.74 -3.01 -33.27
N ILE A 386 2.35 -1.84 -32.75
CA ILE A 386 1.35 -0.97 -33.35
C ILE A 386 2.05 -0.05 -34.34
N ALA A 387 1.67 -0.12 -35.61
CA ALA A 387 2.17 0.79 -36.63
C ALA A 387 1.43 2.13 -36.55
N SER A 388 2.08 3.17 -36.00
CA SER A 388 1.65 4.57 -36.10
C SER A 388 2.59 5.34 -37.03
N SER A 389 2.09 6.39 -37.70
CA SER A 389 2.88 7.19 -38.66
C SER A 389 2.92 8.68 -38.31
N PRO A 390 3.50 9.07 -37.15
CA PRO A 390 3.58 10.48 -36.73
C PRO A 390 4.59 11.34 -37.53
N GLY A 391 5.24 10.78 -38.57
CA GLY A 391 6.17 11.51 -39.43
C GLY A 391 7.64 11.49 -38.98
N PHE A 392 8.06 10.49 -38.19
CA PHE A 392 9.42 10.34 -37.67
C PHE A 392 10.27 9.25 -38.36
N THR A 393 9.95 8.89 -39.62
CA THR A 393 10.63 7.81 -40.35
C THR A 393 11.41 8.31 -41.57
N LYS A 394 12.31 7.46 -42.11
CA LYS A 394 13.15 7.81 -43.27
C LYS A 394 12.31 8.27 -44.47
N ALA A 395 11.27 7.52 -44.81
CA ALA A 395 10.40 7.80 -45.96
C ALA A 395 9.38 8.92 -45.66
N ASN A 396 8.88 8.99 -44.42
CA ASN A 396 7.89 9.98 -43.99
C ASN A 396 8.51 10.88 -42.92
N GLY A 397 9.28 11.88 -43.35
CA GLY A 397 9.89 12.89 -42.48
C GLY A 397 11.40 13.12 -42.68
N GLY A 398 12.08 12.30 -43.48
CA GLY A 398 13.49 12.53 -43.84
C GLY A 398 14.51 12.14 -42.76
N TRP A 399 14.10 11.37 -41.75
CA TRP A 399 14.93 10.93 -40.61
C TRP A 399 15.90 9.83 -41.03
N THR A 400 16.95 10.21 -41.76
CA THR A 400 17.84 9.27 -42.45
C THR A 400 18.91 8.65 -41.56
N ASN A 401 19.33 9.32 -40.49
CA ASN A 401 20.38 8.85 -39.58
C ASN A 401 20.29 9.54 -38.20
N ASN A 402 20.81 8.89 -37.16
CA ASN A 402 20.76 9.39 -35.77
C ASN A 402 21.85 10.43 -35.45
N ASN A 403 22.87 10.57 -36.30
CA ASN A 403 23.93 11.56 -36.10
C ASN A 403 23.42 12.97 -36.41
N ASP A 404 22.78 13.18 -37.56
CA ASP A 404 22.23 14.47 -37.93
C ASP A 404 20.83 14.67 -37.32
N TYR A 405 20.00 13.63 -37.30
CA TYR A 405 18.58 13.70 -36.95
C TYR A 405 18.17 12.73 -35.83
N PRO A 406 18.70 12.89 -34.61
CA PRO A 406 18.33 12.04 -33.49
C PRO A 406 16.86 12.21 -33.11
N ARG A 407 16.31 11.14 -32.55
CA ARG A 407 14.95 11.10 -31.98
C ARG A 407 15.04 10.55 -30.57
N MET A 408 14.30 11.15 -29.64
CA MET A 408 14.30 10.80 -28.23
C MET A 408 12.86 10.67 -27.75
N VAL A 409 12.72 10.04 -26.58
CA VAL A 409 11.44 9.89 -25.89
C VAL A 409 11.55 10.44 -24.48
N ALA A 410 10.57 11.24 -24.08
CA ALA A 410 10.43 11.79 -22.74
C ALA A 410 9.01 12.36 -22.57
N ASP A 411 8.52 12.49 -21.34
CA ASP A 411 7.28 13.18 -21.05
C ASP A 411 7.50 14.70 -21.10
N ILE A 412 7.17 15.32 -22.24
CA ILE A 412 7.41 16.76 -22.47
C ILE A 412 6.24 17.59 -21.93
N ASN A 413 5.04 17.00 -21.83
CA ASN A 413 3.84 17.73 -21.43
C ASN A 413 3.51 17.59 -19.92
N GLY A 414 4.05 16.58 -19.24
CA GLY A 414 3.86 16.25 -17.83
C GLY A 414 2.62 15.40 -17.55
N ASP A 415 2.11 14.65 -18.53
CA ASP A 415 0.89 13.83 -18.39
C ASP A 415 1.15 12.37 -17.98
N GLY A 416 2.41 12.06 -17.67
CA GLY A 416 2.87 10.72 -17.29
C GLY A 416 3.12 9.79 -18.48
N LYS A 417 3.01 10.27 -19.72
CA LYS A 417 3.21 9.47 -20.95
C LYS A 417 4.42 9.97 -21.72
N ALA A 418 5.19 9.05 -22.28
CA ALA A 418 6.34 9.42 -23.12
C ALA A 418 5.90 9.98 -24.48
N ASP A 419 6.44 11.14 -24.83
CA ASP A 419 6.31 11.81 -26.13
C ASP A 419 7.53 11.52 -27.02
N ILE A 420 7.46 11.87 -28.31
CA ILE A 420 8.61 11.84 -29.23
C ILE A 420 9.14 13.26 -29.44
N VAL A 421 10.44 13.45 -29.28
CA VAL A 421 11.18 14.66 -29.68
C VAL A 421 12.14 14.30 -30.79
N GLY A 422 11.95 14.86 -31.98
CA GLY A 422 12.86 14.70 -33.12
C GLY A 422 13.56 16.00 -33.48
N PHE A 423 14.87 15.95 -33.63
CA PHE A 423 15.69 17.07 -34.07
C PHE A 423 15.85 17.02 -35.60
N GLY A 424 14.95 17.67 -36.34
CA GLY A 424 14.94 17.67 -37.80
C GLY A 424 15.98 18.64 -38.40
N GLU A 425 15.95 18.79 -39.73
CA GLU A 425 16.87 19.67 -40.47
C GLU A 425 16.81 21.11 -39.96
N SER A 426 15.61 21.68 -39.84
CA SER A 426 15.41 23.08 -39.46
C SER A 426 14.52 23.27 -38.23
N LYS A 427 13.72 22.27 -37.84
CA LYS A 427 12.77 22.33 -36.72
C LYS A 427 12.94 21.13 -35.78
N VAL A 428 12.69 21.36 -34.50
CA VAL A 428 12.45 20.27 -33.54
C VAL A 428 10.98 19.92 -33.63
N LEU A 429 10.65 18.66 -33.87
CA LEU A 429 9.27 18.18 -33.94
C LEU A 429 8.93 17.41 -32.67
N ILE A 430 7.77 17.71 -32.08
CA ILE A 430 7.29 17.07 -30.85
C ILE A 430 5.96 16.38 -31.17
N SER A 431 5.81 15.13 -30.78
CA SER A 431 4.59 14.35 -31.00
C SER A 431 4.12 13.74 -29.70
N LEU A 432 2.96 14.17 -29.22
CA LEU A 432 2.46 13.76 -27.91
C LEU A 432 2.00 12.29 -27.91
N GLY A 433 2.31 11.57 -26.83
CA GLY A 433 1.92 10.19 -26.62
C GLY A 433 0.45 10.07 -26.19
N ASN A 434 -0.31 9.18 -26.81
CA ASN A 434 -1.69 8.91 -26.37
C ASN A 434 -1.76 7.96 -25.16
N GLY A 435 -0.66 7.28 -24.83
CA GLY A 435 -0.57 6.29 -23.74
C GLY A 435 -0.98 4.87 -24.14
N ASN A 436 -1.32 4.64 -25.40
CA ASN A 436 -1.74 3.34 -25.96
C ASN A 436 -0.80 2.82 -27.05
N GLY A 437 0.44 3.34 -27.13
CA GLY A 437 1.40 3.01 -28.19
C GLY A 437 1.23 3.79 -29.50
N THR A 438 0.32 4.78 -29.55
CA THR A 438 0.17 5.71 -30.69
C THR A 438 0.51 7.14 -30.30
N PHE A 439 0.72 8.00 -31.31
CA PHE A 439 1.12 9.40 -31.14
C PHE A 439 0.21 10.34 -31.93
N GLN A 440 0.10 11.58 -31.47
CA GLN A 440 -0.63 12.66 -32.13
C GLN A 440 0.12 13.18 -33.37
N THR A 441 -0.43 14.19 -34.04
CA THR A 441 0.29 14.89 -35.11
C THR A 441 1.43 15.73 -34.52
N ALA A 442 2.60 15.68 -35.15
CA ALA A 442 3.76 16.40 -34.68
C ALA A 442 3.58 17.93 -34.76
N ILE A 443 3.99 18.64 -33.72
CA ILE A 443 4.02 20.09 -33.62
C ILE A 443 5.47 20.55 -33.79
N ALA A 444 5.68 21.58 -34.60
CA ALA A 444 7.01 22.15 -34.83
C ALA A 444 7.38 23.19 -33.77
N SER A 445 8.60 23.05 -33.24
CA SER A 445 9.28 23.99 -32.35
C SER A 445 10.63 24.40 -32.94
N SER A 446 11.16 25.55 -32.51
CA SER A 446 12.42 26.12 -33.03
C SER A 446 13.38 26.57 -31.93
N PRO A 447 13.75 25.70 -30.97
CA PRO A 447 14.61 26.08 -29.85
C PRO A 447 16.09 26.25 -30.24
N GLY A 448 16.46 26.05 -31.52
CA GLY A 448 17.83 26.24 -32.00
C GLY A 448 18.75 25.01 -31.88
N PHE A 449 18.19 23.81 -31.73
CA PHE A 449 18.92 22.54 -31.57
C PHE A 449 18.99 21.69 -32.85
N THR A 450 18.91 22.34 -34.02
CA THR A 450 18.85 21.67 -35.32
C THR A 450 20.10 21.93 -36.14
N LYS A 451 20.32 21.09 -37.15
CA LYS A 451 21.48 21.18 -38.05
C LYS A 451 21.52 22.53 -38.76
N ALA A 452 20.43 22.92 -39.43
CA ALA A 452 20.36 24.17 -40.19
C ALA A 452 20.20 25.41 -39.31
N ASN A 453 19.58 25.29 -38.13
CA ASN A 453 19.32 26.41 -37.22
C ASN A 453 19.96 26.14 -35.84
N GLY A 454 21.29 26.14 -35.79
CA GLY A 454 22.05 25.95 -34.56
C GLY A 454 23.38 25.22 -34.73
N GLY A 455 23.62 24.62 -35.91
CA GLY A 455 24.90 23.96 -36.22
C GLY A 455 25.08 22.59 -35.56
N TRP A 456 23.99 22.00 -35.04
CA TRP A 456 23.99 20.71 -34.34
C TRP A 456 24.10 19.53 -35.32
N THR A 457 25.21 19.47 -36.05
CA THR A 457 25.62 18.31 -36.85
C THR A 457 26.16 17.21 -35.95
N ASN A 458 26.10 15.93 -36.31
CA ASN A 458 26.77 14.84 -35.57
C ASN A 458 26.46 14.72 -34.06
N ASN A 459 25.49 13.89 -33.71
CA ASN A 459 25.06 13.63 -32.33
C ASN A 459 26.08 12.88 -31.46
N ASN A 460 27.21 12.42 -32.03
CA ASN A 460 28.31 11.89 -31.23
C ASN A 460 29.16 13.02 -30.64
N ASP A 461 29.41 14.07 -31.44
CA ASP A 461 30.24 15.21 -31.03
C ASP A 461 29.39 16.26 -30.29
N TYR A 462 28.14 16.44 -30.74
CA TYR A 462 27.18 17.41 -30.19
C TYR A 462 25.90 16.70 -29.73
N PRO A 463 25.97 15.90 -28.66
CA PRO A 463 24.82 15.16 -28.19
C PRO A 463 23.71 16.11 -27.73
N ARG A 464 22.48 15.74 -28.08
CA ARG A 464 21.26 16.31 -27.52
C ARG A 464 20.68 15.29 -26.54
N MET A 465 19.98 15.77 -25.52
CA MET A 465 19.30 14.96 -24.51
C MET A 465 17.97 15.62 -24.16
N VAL A 466 17.05 14.81 -23.64
CA VAL A 466 15.78 15.27 -23.07
C VAL A 466 15.67 14.75 -21.64
N ALA A 467 15.46 15.65 -20.69
CA ALA A 467 15.35 15.34 -19.26
C ALA A 467 14.71 16.52 -18.52
N ASP A 468 13.98 16.25 -17.44
CA ASP A 468 13.57 17.31 -16.51
C ASP A 468 14.81 17.82 -15.76
N ILE A 469 15.25 19.04 -16.07
CA ILE A 469 16.44 19.64 -15.44
C ILE A 469 16.09 20.71 -14.42
N ASN A 470 14.81 21.01 -14.23
CA ASN A 470 14.33 22.07 -13.34
C ASN A 470 13.42 21.54 -12.21
N GLY A 471 13.04 20.26 -12.25
CA GLY A 471 12.22 19.58 -11.27
C GLY A 471 10.72 19.86 -11.39
N ASP A 472 10.23 20.33 -12.54
CA ASP A 472 8.81 20.67 -12.77
C ASP A 472 7.96 19.48 -13.25
N GLY A 473 8.57 18.29 -13.36
CA GLY A 473 7.92 17.07 -13.82
C GLY A 473 7.78 16.98 -15.34
N LYS A 474 8.40 17.89 -16.10
CA LYS A 474 8.33 17.94 -17.57
C LYS A 474 9.73 17.96 -18.16
N ALA A 475 9.93 17.23 -19.25
CA ALA A 475 11.24 17.15 -19.86
C ALA A 475 11.61 18.42 -20.63
N ASP A 476 12.86 18.85 -20.45
CA ASP A 476 13.53 19.94 -21.13
C ASP A 476 14.52 19.40 -22.17
N ILE A 477 15.09 20.29 -23.00
CA ILE A 477 16.16 19.93 -23.95
C ILE A 477 17.51 20.40 -23.41
N VAL A 478 18.49 19.49 -23.41
CA VAL A 478 19.91 19.80 -23.15
C VAL A 478 20.72 19.46 -24.40
N GLY A 479 21.60 20.36 -24.82
CA GLY A 479 22.56 20.09 -25.89
C GLY A 479 23.97 20.47 -25.48
N PHE A 480 24.93 19.62 -25.81
CA PHE A 480 26.35 19.86 -25.55
C PHE A 480 27.00 20.39 -26.84
N GLY A 481 27.16 21.71 -26.92
CA GLY A 481 27.84 22.36 -28.03
C GLY A 481 29.36 22.36 -27.85
N GLU A 482 30.10 22.84 -28.87
CA GLU A 482 31.59 22.84 -28.92
C GLU A 482 32.28 23.31 -27.63
N SER A 483 31.73 24.35 -26.99
CA SER A 483 32.33 24.99 -25.80
C SER A 483 31.35 25.26 -24.67
N LYS A 484 30.06 24.97 -24.87
CA LYS A 484 28.99 25.34 -23.94
C LYS A 484 27.91 24.27 -23.93
N VAL A 485 27.28 24.11 -22.78
CA VAL A 485 26.01 23.40 -22.65
C VAL A 485 24.89 24.40 -22.83
N PHE A 486 23.93 24.06 -23.69
CA PHE A 486 22.74 24.84 -23.99
C PHE A 486 21.52 24.10 -23.46
N THR A 487 20.63 24.83 -22.79
CA THR A 487 19.39 24.29 -22.25
C THR A 487 18.22 25.06 -22.83
N SER A 488 17.16 24.37 -23.23
CA SER A 488 15.87 24.97 -23.52
C SER A 488 14.86 24.36 -22.58
N LEU A 489 14.48 25.14 -21.57
CA LEU A 489 13.36 24.76 -20.72
C LEU A 489 12.11 24.64 -21.58
N ARG A 490 11.31 23.62 -21.31
CA ARG A 490 9.97 23.53 -21.87
C ARG A 490 9.25 24.79 -21.44
N ASN A 491 8.75 25.55 -22.42
CA ASN A 491 7.90 26.68 -22.09
C ASN A 491 6.81 26.14 -21.17
N PRO A 492 6.56 26.75 -19.99
CA PRO A 492 5.39 26.38 -19.20
C PRO A 492 4.20 26.41 -20.14
N THR A 493 3.17 25.61 -19.87
CA THR A 493 1.93 25.79 -20.60
C THR A 493 1.43 27.13 -20.10
N VAL A 494 1.92 28.21 -20.68
CA VAL A 494 1.25 29.49 -20.68
C VAL A 494 0.05 29.25 -21.59
N SER A 495 -0.95 28.56 -21.05
CA SER A 495 -2.23 29.26 -21.05
C SER A 495 -1.91 30.58 -20.33
N ALA A 496 -2.19 31.72 -20.94
CA ALA A 496 -1.85 33.04 -20.43
C ALA A 496 -2.62 33.39 -19.13
N ALA A 497 -2.58 32.50 -18.14
CA ALA A 497 -3.60 32.28 -17.15
C ALA A 497 -3.04 31.48 -15.95
N GLY A 498 -2.05 32.02 -15.23
CA GLY A 498 -1.73 31.66 -13.83
C GLY A 498 -1.25 30.23 -13.50
N TYR A 499 -0.64 30.06 -12.31
CA TYR A 499 -0.32 28.76 -11.72
C TYR A 499 -1.63 28.11 -11.26
N TYR A 500 -2.11 27.09 -11.97
CA TYR A 500 -3.40 26.43 -11.70
C TYR A 500 -4.60 27.41 -11.59
N ARG A 501 -4.80 28.31 -12.56
CA ARG A 501 -5.87 29.33 -12.50
C ARG A 501 -7.27 28.72 -12.45
N GLU A 502 -7.48 27.51 -12.95
CA GLU A 502 -8.74 26.79 -12.81
C GLU A 502 -9.19 26.69 -11.33
N LEU A 503 -8.25 26.72 -10.39
CA LEU A 503 -8.54 26.72 -8.95
C LEU A 503 -9.04 28.07 -8.42
N SER A 504 -9.00 29.14 -9.22
CA SER A 504 -9.54 30.45 -8.83
C SER A 504 -11.05 30.46 -8.61
N SER A 505 -11.77 29.43 -9.09
CA SER A 505 -13.19 29.23 -8.79
C SER A 505 -13.47 28.43 -7.52
N LEU A 506 -12.45 27.87 -6.86
CA LEU A 506 -12.64 27.17 -5.59
C LEU A 506 -12.99 28.15 -4.48
N THR A 507 -13.98 27.79 -3.67
CA THR A 507 -14.33 28.53 -2.46
C THR A 507 -13.36 28.16 -1.33
N ASP A 508 -13.26 29.00 -0.29
CA ASP A 508 -12.45 28.69 0.90
C ASP A 508 -12.86 27.35 1.54
N ASN A 509 -14.16 27.04 1.59
CA ASN A 509 -14.63 25.74 2.09
C ASN A 509 -14.12 24.55 1.26
N ASN A 510 -14.00 24.72 -0.06
CA ASN A 510 -13.46 23.65 -0.91
C ASN A 510 -11.96 23.51 -0.66
N TRP A 511 -11.21 24.62 -0.54
CA TRP A 511 -9.80 24.57 -0.17
C TRP A 511 -9.57 23.90 1.18
N ASP A 512 -10.42 24.20 2.16
CA ASP A 512 -10.37 23.60 3.48
C ASP A 512 -10.62 22.08 3.41
N LEU A 513 -11.63 21.64 2.65
CA LEU A 513 -11.93 20.22 2.43
C LEU A 513 -10.76 19.50 1.73
N GLU A 514 -10.22 20.11 0.69
CA GLU A 514 -9.15 19.55 -0.12
C GLU A 514 -7.82 19.49 0.63
N SER A 515 -7.58 20.41 1.57
CA SER A 515 -6.38 20.42 2.40
C SER A 515 -6.52 19.55 3.66
N GLY A 516 -7.74 19.15 3.99
CA GLY A 516 -8.09 18.38 5.17
C GLY A 516 -8.02 16.89 5.04
N ASP A 517 -7.75 16.37 3.85
CA ASP A 517 -7.76 14.94 3.63
C ASP A 517 -6.35 14.35 3.70
N ASP A 518 -6.01 13.77 4.85
CA ASP A 518 -4.72 13.12 5.11
C ASP A 518 -4.57 11.76 4.41
N THR A 519 -5.68 11.11 4.05
CA THR A 519 -5.69 9.85 3.30
C THR A 519 -5.32 9.99 1.81
N ARG A 520 -5.05 11.22 1.34
CA ARG A 520 -4.91 11.59 -0.09
C ARG A 520 -3.50 11.96 -0.55
N PHE A 521 -2.47 11.75 0.28
CA PHE A 521 -1.07 12.06 -0.06
C PHE A 521 -0.12 10.88 0.16
N ASP A 522 -0.62 9.66 -0.06
CA ASP A 522 0.13 8.39 0.02
C ASP A 522 0.75 7.96 -1.33
N GLY A 523 0.36 8.60 -2.44
CA GLY A 523 0.86 8.33 -3.79
C GLY A 523 -0.04 7.44 -4.66
N ASN A 524 -1.29 7.16 -4.28
CA ASN A 524 -2.20 6.28 -5.03
C ASN A 524 -3.25 7.05 -5.87
N LEU A 525 -3.10 7.07 -7.19
CA LEU A 525 -3.90 7.90 -8.13
C LEU A 525 -5.35 7.41 -8.43
N SER A 526 -5.99 6.64 -7.54
CA SER A 526 -7.22 5.88 -7.87
C SER A 526 -8.42 6.12 -6.95
N ASN A 527 -8.33 7.03 -5.97
CA ASN A 527 -9.34 7.25 -4.94
C ASN A 527 -9.94 8.66 -4.97
N GLU A 528 -10.78 8.99 -5.97
CA GLU A 528 -11.56 10.26 -6.07
C GLU A 528 -10.83 11.46 -5.44
N GLU A 529 -9.59 11.65 -5.87
CA GLU A 529 -8.65 12.47 -5.12
C GLU A 529 -8.97 13.96 -5.25
N SER A 530 -8.39 14.76 -4.35
CA SER A 530 -8.22 16.19 -4.58
C SER A 530 -7.75 16.43 -6.00
N GLN A 531 -8.28 17.47 -6.66
CA GLN A 531 -7.97 17.76 -8.07
C GLN A 531 -6.44 17.65 -8.30
N ASP A 532 -5.98 17.09 -9.42
CA ASP A 532 -4.55 16.82 -9.63
C ASP A 532 -3.66 18.05 -9.40
N SER A 533 -4.19 19.23 -9.72
CA SER A 533 -3.59 20.53 -9.42
C SER A 533 -3.33 20.75 -7.92
N ILE A 534 -4.26 20.38 -7.04
CA ILE A 534 -4.13 20.44 -5.58
C ILE A 534 -3.04 19.50 -5.07
N LYS A 535 -2.98 18.27 -5.61
CA LYS A 535 -1.91 17.33 -5.24
C LYS A 535 -0.55 17.87 -5.62
N GLN A 536 -0.45 18.45 -6.81
CA GLN A 536 0.79 19.01 -7.28
C GLN A 536 1.19 20.23 -6.44
N ILE A 537 0.23 21.07 -6.04
CA ILE A 537 0.48 22.16 -5.07
C ILE A 537 1.08 21.63 -3.76
N TYR A 538 0.55 20.52 -3.23
CA TYR A 538 1.12 19.89 -2.04
C TYR A 538 2.53 19.33 -2.28
N ARG A 539 2.77 18.65 -3.41
CA ARG A 539 4.12 18.17 -3.76
C ARG A 539 5.11 19.31 -3.88
N ASP A 540 4.69 20.42 -4.50
CA ASP A 540 5.52 21.61 -4.72
C ASP A 540 5.86 22.30 -3.39
N ILE A 541 4.89 22.49 -2.49
CA ILE A 541 5.16 23.10 -1.18
C ILE A 541 6.00 22.20 -0.28
N SER A 542 5.74 20.89 -0.29
CA SER A 542 6.55 19.92 0.46
C SER A 542 7.99 19.92 -0.05
N THR A 543 8.20 19.94 -1.37
CA THR A 543 9.54 19.98 -1.97
C THR A 543 10.25 21.28 -1.64
N ALA A 544 9.54 22.41 -1.73
CA ALA A 544 10.09 23.72 -1.41
C ALA A 544 10.55 23.83 0.05
N ILE A 545 9.88 23.12 0.98
CA ILE A 545 10.20 23.19 2.41
C ILE A 545 11.20 22.10 2.83
N LEU A 546 11.04 20.87 2.38
CA LEU A 546 11.77 19.69 2.90
C LEU A 546 12.79 19.12 1.89
N GLY A 547 12.96 19.78 0.74
CA GLY A 547 13.91 19.40 -0.32
C GLY A 547 13.45 18.24 -1.20
N SER A 548 12.35 17.57 -0.84
CA SER A 548 11.73 16.50 -1.63
C SER A 548 10.24 16.36 -1.27
N PRO A 549 9.42 15.76 -2.15
CA PRO A 549 8.02 15.47 -1.83
C PRO A 549 7.90 14.51 -0.64
N ARG A 550 7.03 14.82 0.32
CA ARG A 550 6.75 14.01 1.52
C ARG A 550 5.29 13.62 1.59
N THR A 551 4.98 12.52 2.25
CA THR A 551 3.58 12.13 2.53
C THR A 551 2.99 13.01 3.62
N MET A 552 1.67 13.27 3.57
CA MET A 552 0.98 14.01 4.62
C MET A 552 0.62 13.03 5.75
N ASN A 553 0.95 13.38 6.99
CA ASN A 553 0.58 12.64 8.19
C ASN A 553 -0.75 13.10 8.78
N ALA A 554 -1.10 14.38 8.61
CA ALA A 554 -2.38 14.94 9.04
C ALA A 554 -2.75 16.16 8.19
N GLY A 555 -4.02 16.27 7.84
CA GLY A 555 -4.62 17.32 7.02
C GLY A 555 -5.16 18.48 7.84
N TYR A 556 -5.50 19.57 7.14
CA TYR A 556 -6.04 20.80 7.70
C TYR A 556 -7.55 20.75 8.00
N LEU A 557 -7.98 21.22 9.18
CA LEU A 557 -9.36 21.49 9.61
C LEU A 557 -10.33 20.29 9.60
N TYR A 558 -10.59 19.72 8.43
CA TYR A 558 -11.55 18.65 8.14
C TYR A 558 -10.96 17.24 8.16
N ASP A 559 -9.71 17.09 8.59
CA ASP A 559 -9.10 15.78 8.83
C ASP A 559 -9.89 15.02 9.91
N THR A 560 -10.60 13.98 9.45
CA THR A 560 -11.43 13.16 10.31
C THR A 560 -10.62 12.18 11.14
N SER A 561 -9.45 11.74 10.66
CA SER A 561 -8.56 10.81 11.37
C SER A 561 -7.92 11.54 12.56
N TYR A 562 -7.40 12.75 12.32
CA TYR A 562 -6.82 13.60 13.34
C TYR A 562 -7.87 14.02 14.36
N LYS A 563 -9.06 14.45 13.91
CA LYS A 563 -10.14 14.88 14.81
C LYS A 563 -10.65 13.75 15.69
N GLN A 564 -10.66 12.50 15.19
CA GLN A 564 -11.02 11.32 15.99
C GLN A 564 -9.97 11.01 17.08
N VAL A 565 -8.67 11.14 16.77
CA VAL A 565 -7.59 10.80 17.70
C VAL A 565 -7.33 11.92 18.72
N ILE A 566 -7.28 13.17 18.28
CA ILE A 566 -6.87 14.33 19.08
C ILE A 566 -8.08 15.06 19.69
N GLY A 567 -9.29 14.85 19.16
CA GLY A 567 -10.52 15.50 19.65
C GLY A 567 -10.62 16.99 19.31
N LYS A 568 -9.75 17.50 18.42
CA LYS A 568 -9.70 18.89 17.95
C LYS A 568 -9.45 18.94 16.45
N SER A 569 -9.86 20.02 15.80
CA SER A 569 -9.47 20.30 14.42
C SER A 569 -8.02 20.75 14.34
N HIS A 570 -7.33 20.28 13.31
CA HIS A 570 -5.94 20.61 13.02
C HIS A 570 -5.81 21.97 12.33
N SER A 571 -4.86 22.80 12.76
CA SER A 571 -4.67 24.19 12.29
C SER A 571 -3.72 24.34 11.11
N GLY A 572 -3.16 23.24 10.62
CA GLY A 572 -2.19 23.21 9.54
C GLY A 572 -2.19 21.87 8.82
N ILE A 573 -1.06 21.50 8.25
CA ILE A 573 -0.79 20.18 7.71
C ILE A 573 0.49 19.64 8.35
N ASP A 574 0.51 18.33 8.62
CA ASP A 574 1.69 17.63 9.12
C ASP A 574 2.28 16.81 7.99
N MET A 575 3.58 16.97 7.73
CA MET A 575 4.32 16.28 6.68
C MET A 575 5.26 15.25 7.31
N ARG A 576 5.35 14.06 6.73
CA ARG A 576 6.29 13.02 7.16
C ARG A 576 7.73 13.49 6.97
N ALA A 577 8.50 13.51 8.06
CA ALA A 577 9.90 13.92 8.05
C ALA A 577 10.66 13.26 9.19
N SER A 578 11.96 13.06 9.03
CA SER A 578 12.80 12.48 10.08
C SER A 578 13.34 13.57 11.00
N ALA A 579 13.59 13.23 12.27
CA ALA A 579 14.28 14.15 13.17
C ALA A 579 15.64 14.55 12.58
N GLY A 580 15.90 15.86 12.48
CA GLY A 580 17.08 16.41 11.82
C GLY A 580 16.91 16.84 10.37
N ASP A 581 15.80 16.50 9.70
CA ASP A 581 15.53 16.96 8.35
C ASP A 581 15.53 18.50 8.28
N SER A 582 16.16 19.05 7.24
CA SER A 582 16.28 20.50 7.07
C SER A 582 14.96 21.09 6.58
N VAL A 583 14.51 22.17 7.22
CA VAL A 583 13.30 22.91 6.86
C VAL A 583 13.69 24.24 6.21
N GLN A 584 13.16 24.51 5.03
CA GLN A 584 13.40 25.72 4.24
C GLN A 584 12.15 26.61 4.20
N ALA A 585 12.36 27.92 4.01
CA ALA A 585 11.28 28.87 3.88
C ALA A 585 10.54 28.70 2.54
N ALA A 586 9.21 28.57 2.59
CA ALA A 586 8.38 28.46 1.40
C ALA A 586 8.14 29.81 0.70
N THR A 587 8.31 30.92 1.43
CA THR A 587 7.96 32.27 0.95
C THR A 587 9.02 33.29 1.33
N ASN A 588 9.08 34.38 0.56
CA ASN A 588 9.83 35.58 0.96
C ASN A 588 9.03 36.33 2.03
N GLY A 589 9.72 36.87 3.02
CA GLY A 589 9.07 37.56 4.12
C GLY A 589 10.02 38.06 5.19
N LYS A 590 9.50 38.17 6.40
CA LYS A 590 10.26 38.50 7.61
C LYS A 590 9.77 37.68 8.78
N VAL A 591 10.68 37.35 9.71
CA VAL A 591 10.31 36.65 10.94
C VAL A 591 9.42 37.55 11.79
N LEU A 592 8.23 37.07 12.13
CA LEU A 592 7.28 37.78 12.98
C LEU A 592 7.51 37.47 14.46
N TRP A 593 7.71 36.19 14.77
CA TRP A 593 8.03 35.70 16.11
C TRP A 593 8.69 34.33 16.05
N THR A 594 9.38 33.98 17.13
CA THR A 594 9.85 32.62 17.41
C THR A 594 9.34 32.21 18.78
N ASP A 595 8.83 30.98 18.90
CA ASP A 595 8.36 30.45 20.18
C ASP A 595 9.33 29.38 20.70
N SER A 596 9.83 29.61 21.91
CA SER A 596 10.69 28.71 22.66
C SER A 596 10.07 28.28 24.00
N THR A 597 8.87 28.78 24.33
CA THR A 597 8.26 28.63 25.66
C THR A 597 7.86 27.19 25.99
N ASN A 598 7.69 26.33 24.99
CA ASN A 598 7.36 24.91 25.12
C ASN A 598 8.29 24.00 24.29
N ALA A 599 9.53 24.43 24.03
CA ALA A 599 10.43 23.73 23.12
C ALA A 599 10.71 22.28 23.51
N SER A 600 10.73 21.95 24.81
CA SER A 600 10.95 20.59 25.31
C SER A 600 9.75 19.65 25.14
N THR A 601 8.54 20.17 24.89
CA THR A 601 7.31 19.38 24.80
C THR A 601 6.68 19.40 23.42
N ASN A 602 6.74 20.52 22.71
CA ASN A 602 6.08 20.70 21.41
C ASN A 602 7.07 21.00 20.26
N GLY A 603 8.37 21.09 20.56
CA GLY A 603 9.36 21.64 19.64
C GLY A 603 9.27 23.17 19.52
N TYR A 604 10.21 23.75 18.78
CA TYR A 604 10.26 25.18 18.49
C TYR A 604 9.36 25.53 17.29
N PHE A 605 8.89 26.77 17.27
CA PHE A 605 8.11 27.33 16.18
C PHE A 605 8.71 28.64 15.67
N VAL A 606 8.65 28.85 14.36
CA VAL A 606 9.01 30.11 13.70
C VAL A 606 7.83 30.59 12.87
N ALA A 607 7.44 31.84 13.03
CA ALA A 607 6.44 32.48 12.17
C ALA A 607 7.10 33.49 11.24
N VAL A 608 6.79 33.40 9.95
CA VAL A 608 7.27 34.30 8.89
C VAL A 608 6.05 35.00 8.28
N GLU A 609 6.00 36.33 8.36
CA GLU A 609 5.03 37.14 7.61
C GLU A 609 5.53 37.27 6.18
N ASP A 610 4.76 36.75 5.20
CA ASP A 610 5.08 36.87 3.79
C ASP A 610 4.78 38.26 3.23
N THR A 611 5.20 38.50 1.99
CA THR A 611 4.96 39.77 1.28
C THR A 611 3.47 40.10 1.06
N ASN A 612 2.58 39.11 1.16
CA ASN A 612 1.14 39.26 1.03
C ASN A 612 0.44 39.44 2.39
N GLY A 613 1.19 39.46 3.50
CA GLY A 613 0.68 39.60 4.86
C GLY A 613 0.09 38.32 5.46
N ARG A 614 0.33 37.14 4.86
CA ARG A 614 0.01 35.84 5.49
C ARG A 614 1.13 35.45 6.45
N VAL A 615 0.79 34.74 7.52
CA VAL A 615 1.77 34.32 8.53
C VAL A 615 2.00 32.81 8.42
N TRP A 616 3.16 32.42 7.90
CA TRP A 616 3.59 31.04 7.73
C TRP A 616 4.29 30.56 8.99
N VAL A 617 3.72 29.56 9.65
CA VAL A 617 4.23 29.03 10.91
C VAL A 617 4.83 27.64 10.69
N TYR A 618 6.13 27.53 10.91
CA TYR A 618 6.95 26.33 10.81
C TYR A 618 7.10 25.74 12.21
N GLY A 619 6.56 24.55 12.44
CA GLY A 619 6.39 23.94 13.77
C GLY A 619 7.12 22.62 13.97
N HIS A 620 7.15 22.19 15.24
CA HIS A 620 7.78 20.95 15.71
C HIS A 620 9.27 20.84 15.36
N LEU A 621 9.98 21.96 15.42
CA LEU A 621 11.42 22.01 15.16
C LEU A 621 12.21 21.59 16.41
N GLN A 622 13.37 20.94 16.26
CA GLN A 622 14.29 20.69 17.38
C GLN A 622 15.30 21.82 17.60
N SER A 623 15.49 22.67 16.59
CA SER A 623 16.38 23.82 16.67
C SER A 623 15.76 24.99 15.93
N LEU A 624 15.84 26.15 16.57
CA LEU A 624 15.81 27.41 15.85
C LEU A 624 17.22 27.68 15.34
N ASP A 625 17.34 28.03 14.07
CA ASP A 625 18.58 28.63 13.58
C ASP A 625 18.68 30.09 14.11
N LYS A 626 19.49 30.95 13.48
CA LYS A 626 19.83 32.32 13.94
C LYS A 626 18.66 33.33 14.05
N TRP A 627 17.42 32.89 13.82
CA TRP A 627 16.27 33.75 13.54
C TRP A 627 15.78 34.57 14.74
N LYS A 628 15.57 35.86 14.51
CA LYS A 628 15.00 36.84 15.44
C LYS A 628 13.89 37.61 14.76
N LYS A 629 13.01 38.20 15.55
CA LYS A 629 11.94 39.08 15.05
C LYS A 629 12.51 40.16 14.11
N ASP A 630 11.80 40.39 13.01
CA ASP A 630 12.10 41.31 11.90
C ASP A 630 13.28 40.89 11.00
N ASP A 631 13.91 39.73 11.22
CA ASP A 631 14.92 39.22 10.30
C ASP A 631 14.31 38.92 8.91
N PRO A 632 14.98 39.31 7.81
CA PRO A 632 14.49 39.03 6.47
C PRO A 632 14.66 37.55 6.12
N VAL A 633 13.63 36.96 5.51
CA VAL A 633 13.60 35.56 5.07
C VAL A 633 13.39 35.53 3.56
N LYS A 634 14.19 34.75 2.85
CA LYS A 634 14.01 34.45 1.43
C LYS A 634 13.58 33.00 1.25
N VAL A 635 12.83 32.74 0.18
CA VAL A 635 12.53 31.36 -0.24
C VAL A 635 13.82 30.54 -0.29
N GLY A 636 13.79 29.34 0.28
CA GLY A 636 14.94 28.43 0.35
C GLY A 636 15.87 28.67 1.55
N ASP A 637 15.74 29.79 2.29
CA ASP A 637 16.51 29.98 3.51
C ASP A 637 16.15 28.90 4.54
N ARG A 638 17.15 28.34 5.20
CA ARG A 638 16.95 27.31 6.24
C ARG A 638 16.32 27.92 7.49
N ILE A 639 15.14 27.45 7.84
CA ILE A 639 14.37 27.86 9.02
C ILE A 639 14.82 27.11 10.28
N GLY A 640 15.10 25.82 10.15
CA GLY A 640 15.54 24.96 11.27
C GLY A 640 15.61 23.50 10.87
N THR A 641 15.50 22.61 11.87
CA THR A 641 15.41 21.16 11.64
C THR A 641 14.23 20.53 12.35
N VAL A 642 13.66 19.51 11.74
CA VAL A 642 12.52 18.74 12.29
C VAL A 642 12.92 18.09 13.61
N GLY A 643 12.01 18.13 14.58
CA GLY A 643 12.21 17.58 15.91
C GLY A 643 11.43 16.31 16.21
N ASN A 644 11.62 15.80 17.43
CA ASN A 644 11.02 14.57 17.95
C ASN A 644 10.42 14.75 19.36
N GLN A 645 10.23 16.00 19.79
CA GLN A 645 9.89 16.35 21.18
C GLN A 645 8.47 15.93 21.60
N LEU A 646 7.60 15.57 20.65
CA LEU A 646 6.24 15.14 20.91
C LEU A 646 6.10 13.66 21.31
N GLY A 647 7.17 12.85 21.27
CA GLY A 647 7.14 11.43 21.63
C GLY A 647 6.31 10.54 20.69
N ILE A 648 5.79 11.10 19.60
CA ILE A 648 5.25 10.43 18.42
C ILE A 648 6.29 10.46 17.30
N ASN A 649 6.11 9.66 16.24
CA ASN A 649 7.01 9.68 15.07
C ASN A 649 7.29 11.12 14.63
N ALA A 650 8.57 11.43 14.36
CA ALA A 650 9.00 12.74 13.89
C ALA A 650 8.18 13.17 12.65
N HIS A 651 7.83 14.45 12.59
CA HIS A 651 7.08 15.07 11.50
C HIS A 651 7.27 16.59 11.53
N PHE A 652 6.98 17.22 10.40
CA PHE A 652 7.04 18.68 10.26
C PHE A 652 5.63 19.26 10.19
N HIS A 653 5.35 20.29 11.01
CA HIS A 653 4.07 20.98 11.01
C HIS A 653 4.13 22.31 10.26
N LEU A 654 3.16 22.54 9.39
CA LEU A 654 2.99 23.80 8.66
C LEU A 654 1.58 24.35 8.82
N ALA A 655 1.47 25.57 9.35
CA ALA A 655 0.20 26.29 9.40
C ALA A 655 0.31 27.67 8.76
N VAL A 656 -0.81 28.19 8.25
CA VAL A 656 -0.88 29.55 7.71
C VAL A 656 -1.97 30.32 8.44
N GLY A 657 -1.56 31.34 9.19
CA GLY A 657 -2.44 32.23 9.93
C GLY A 657 -2.85 33.46 9.13
N THR A 658 -3.98 34.06 9.54
CA THR A 658 -4.39 35.39 9.06
C THR A 658 -3.69 36.50 9.87
N LYS A 659 -3.47 37.66 9.24
CA LYS A 659 -2.90 38.84 9.90
C LYS A 659 -3.75 39.33 11.09
N ALA A 660 -5.07 39.18 11.00
CA ALA A 660 -6.00 39.55 12.06
C ALA A 660 -5.92 38.62 13.30
N GLY A 661 -5.52 37.35 13.11
CA GLY A 661 -5.34 36.36 14.18
C GLY A 661 -3.95 36.39 14.85
N GLY A 662 -3.09 37.36 14.50
CA GLY A 662 -1.74 37.48 15.09
C GLY A 662 -0.79 36.31 14.78
N GLY A 663 -1.13 35.45 13.83
CA GLY A 663 -0.37 34.23 13.54
C GLY A 663 -0.53 33.10 14.56
N SER A 664 -1.53 33.16 15.45
CA SER A 664 -1.79 32.09 16.41
C SER A 664 -2.38 30.85 15.71
N VAL A 665 -1.61 29.76 15.63
CA VAL A 665 -1.95 28.53 14.88
C VAL A 665 -2.24 27.32 15.78
N ALA A 666 -2.94 27.52 16.90
CA ALA A 666 -3.28 26.41 17.79
C ALA A 666 -4.53 25.64 17.33
N GLY A 667 -4.45 24.30 17.31
CA GLY A 667 -5.61 23.43 17.12
C GLY A 667 -6.72 23.69 18.13
N GLY A 668 -7.97 23.43 17.77
CA GLY A 668 -9.12 23.83 18.56
C GLY A 668 -10.46 23.35 18.03
N THR A 669 -11.54 24.03 18.41
CA THR A 669 -12.83 23.84 17.74
C THR A 669 -12.70 24.27 16.27
N GLU A 670 -13.52 23.68 15.40
CA GLU A 670 -13.53 23.98 13.98
C GLU A 670 -13.66 25.49 13.71
N ASP A 671 -14.61 26.17 14.37
CA ASP A 671 -14.80 27.62 14.27
C ASP A 671 -13.57 28.41 14.70
N LYS A 672 -12.85 27.95 15.73
CA LYS A 672 -11.66 28.65 16.21
C LYS A 672 -10.53 28.55 15.19
N VAL A 673 -10.32 27.36 14.63
CA VAL A 673 -9.30 27.13 13.60
C VAL A 673 -9.65 27.93 12.35
N LYS A 674 -10.88 27.79 11.84
CA LYS A 674 -11.35 28.47 10.63
C LYS A 674 -11.27 30.00 10.68
N ASN A 675 -11.44 30.60 11.86
CA ASN A 675 -11.31 32.05 12.03
C ASN A 675 -9.86 32.53 12.17
N ALA A 676 -8.92 31.65 12.55
CA ALA A 676 -7.54 32.01 12.83
C ALA A 676 -6.57 31.67 11.68
N THR A 677 -6.89 30.62 10.91
CA THR A 677 -6.02 30.04 9.89
C THR A 677 -6.71 29.93 8.53
N VAL A 678 -5.91 29.65 7.51
CA VAL A 678 -6.34 29.35 6.15
C VAL A 678 -5.61 28.10 5.67
N SER A 679 -6.19 27.39 4.71
CA SER A 679 -5.53 26.27 4.03
C SER A 679 -4.10 26.63 3.62
N PRO A 680 -3.08 25.83 4.03
CA PRO A 680 -1.71 26.01 3.56
C PRO A 680 -1.57 25.84 2.04
N LEU A 681 -2.37 24.96 1.42
CA LEU A 681 -2.36 24.73 -0.03
C LEU A 681 -2.92 25.95 -0.79
N GLN A 682 -4.04 26.50 -0.32
CA GLN A 682 -4.61 27.74 -0.86
C GLN A 682 -3.61 28.90 -0.73
N ALA A 683 -2.95 29.00 0.43
CA ALA A 683 -1.96 30.04 0.67
C ALA A 683 -0.79 29.99 -0.30
N TYR A 684 -0.27 28.79 -0.54
CA TYR A 684 0.83 28.59 -1.47
C TYR A 684 0.42 28.89 -2.92
N TRP A 685 -0.75 28.40 -3.33
CA TRP A 685 -1.33 28.70 -4.65
C TRP A 685 -1.51 30.20 -4.88
N GLU A 686 -2.09 30.93 -3.92
CA GLU A 686 -2.25 32.38 -4.04
C GLU A 686 -0.90 33.11 -4.07
N TRP A 687 0.06 32.68 -3.26
CA TRP A 687 1.39 33.28 -3.23
C TRP A 687 2.11 33.12 -4.57
N LYS A 688 2.04 31.93 -5.19
CA LYS A 688 2.59 31.61 -6.52
C LYS A 688 1.92 32.35 -7.69
N ASN A 689 0.67 32.79 -7.53
CA ASN A 689 -0.06 33.54 -8.56
C ASN A 689 0.11 35.06 -8.44
N LYS A 690 0.60 35.56 -7.30
CA LYS A 690 0.79 37.00 -7.03
C LYS A 690 2.24 37.47 -7.17
N ASN A 691 3.20 36.55 -7.05
CA ASN A 691 4.64 36.78 -7.15
C ASN A 691 5.23 35.89 -8.24
#